data_AF-A0A947GFR2-F1
#
_entry.id   AF-A0A947GFR2-F1
#
_cell.length_a   1.000
_cell.length_b   1.000
_cell.length_c   1.000
_cell.angle_alpha   90.00
_cell.angle_beta   90.00
_cell.angle_gamma   90.00
#
_symmetry.space_group_name_H-M   'P 1'
#
loop_
_entity.id
_entity.type
_entity.pdbx_description
1 polymer ?
#
loop_
_entity_poly.entity_id
_entity_poly.type
_entity_poly.pdbx_seq_one_letter_code
_entity_poly.pdbx_strand_id
1 'polypeptide(L)'
;MTSLFDILLLTVIVTTAYMGPILFRRLPPGRRAFAFMVIGDLVLAILSFASRGEGDGKLSRLIGVVAIGGAVCLLFLPPILRDLTRRALSAERLRLAKFLVEMRELLQPGMGGRQEGELIATILAVRNGKVDDALEGLREARRQTEDPGARRQLDERIVMTLLYARRWQEAVEAYRTSFGNQPLASSPQLIVEMVRAYCEIEDLDSAAQLIATLERLPLVHEPVLAALLYRARLVFLAFVGRTGAVEAIVQGPLAAMPASARSFWSGIARLNAGDKSGAKSSLSQAAELSPRDSRARELAEMVLGRVDEPGVAGPRAVSDEVASLADRLTAAASEVPKASESPPPRRERVSINVTKALVAVNLAVAVAIYLVFGSTSDIGGLVLSGANVKGAVANGELWRLCTSMFLHVGLLHLILNMYGLWVLGRLVEPMYGSVRFFGLYMAAGLIGAAASAFIGGPETSAGASGAIFGLLGAAIAELMLHRDAFPESWRKRLLGNLLFLTAANVGIGFIVTMIDQAAHLGGLVGGAGMALLLSPRGRIGQGAAGKLVGWLVAALSAAVLAYGVLGVSSTSFEETLRAFPTAERTLGGLTMDVPSAWEPSAELGGLQDPSLPMLFVATRLPAEISAKKAVETRVEAELNGGAKSLGFDRVAVADAAAIELPAQWVSTELIATVDDEGLGGAQRYRAIVFARKVGNEIWFGVSYLPATLAVPLGSQISAVLDSARATGPLPEPAGPEQK
;
A
#
# COMPACT_ATOMS: atom_id res chain seq x y z
N MET A 1 -7.22 -22.09 -13.53
CA MET A 1 -6.66 -20.75 -13.23
C MET A 1 -7.03 -20.37 -11.80
N THR A 2 -6.14 -19.72 -11.04
CA THR A 2 -6.44 -19.23 -9.68
C THR A 2 -7.32 -17.99 -9.79
N SER A 3 -8.49 -17.98 -9.14
CA SER A 3 -9.45 -16.87 -9.25
C SER A 3 -9.02 -15.65 -8.42
N LEU A 4 -9.62 -14.47 -8.66
CA LEU A 4 -9.40 -13.29 -7.82
C LEU A 4 -9.74 -13.55 -6.35
N PHE A 5 -10.82 -14.29 -6.12
CA PHE A 5 -11.22 -14.72 -4.79
C PHE A 5 -10.09 -15.47 -4.08
N ASP A 6 -9.34 -16.26 -4.83
CA ASP A 6 -8.25 -17.07 -4.32
C ASP A 6 -7.03 -16.26 -3.90
N ILE A 7 -6.70 -15.24 -4.69
CA ILE A 7 -5.61 -14.30 -4.41
C ILE A 7 -5.92 -13.50 -3.15
N LEU A 8 -7.17 -13.03 -3.01
CA LEU A 8 -7.62 -12.32 -1.81
C LEU A 8 -7.52 -13.22 -0.58
N LEU A 9 -7.96 -14.47 -0.69
CA LEU A 9 -7.91 -15.43 0.42
C LEU A 9 -6.46 -15.73 0.85
N LEU A 10 -5.54 -15.95 -0.10
CA LEU A 10 -4.11 -16.09 0.21
C LEU A 10 -3.54 -14.85 0.89
N THR A 11 -3.93 -13.66 0.43
CA THR A 11 -3.51 -12.40 1.03
C THR A 11 -3.97 -12.31 2.48
N VAL A 12 -5.22 -12.71 2.77
CA VAL A 12 -5.75 -12.79 4.14
C VAL A 12 -4.93 -13.78 4.96
N ILE A 13 -4.70 -15.01 4.47
CA ILE A 13 -3.93 -16.05 5.17
C ILE A 13 -2.54 -15.52 5.53
N VAL A 14 -1.80 -14.98 4.57
CA VAL A 14 -0.43 -14.51 4.78
C VAL A 14 -0.40 -13.33 5.77
N THR A 15 -1.32 -12.37 5.62
CA THR A 15 -1.35 -11.17 6.47
C THR A 15 -1.74 -11.51 7.91
N THR A 16 -2.75 -12.35 8.09
CA THR A 16 -3.22 -12.77 9.42
C THR A 16 -2.23 -13.73 10.09
N ALA A 17 -1.59 -14.64 9.35
CA ALA A 17 -0.53 -15.51 9.86
C ALA A 17 0.72 -14.74 10.32
N TYR A 18 1.05 -13.63 9.65
CA TYR A 18 2.12 -12.73 10.11
C TYR A 18 1.74 -11.98 11.39
N MET A 19 0.52 -11.44 11.43
CA MET A 19 0.06 -10.63 12.54
C MET A 19 -0.21 -11.47 13.80
N GLY A 20 -0.75 -12.68 13.68
CA GLY A 20 -1.18 -13.53 14.79
C GLY A 20 -0.10 -13.74 15.87
N PRO A 21 1.10 -14.25 15.54
CA PRO A 21 2.17 -14.48 16.50
C PRO A 21 2.71 -13.19 17.14
N ILE A 22 2.75 -12.09 16.38
CA ILE A 22 3.19 -10.78 16.88
C ILE A 22 2.19 -10.27 17.93
N LEU A 23 0.89 -10.43 17.66
CA LEU A 23 -0.17 -10.04 18.57
C LEU A 23 -0.19 -10.92 19.83
N PHE A 24 0.05 -12.23 19.71
CA PHE A 24 0.07 -13.15 20.87
C PHE A 24 1.28 -12.96 21.78
N ARG A 25 2.49 -12.72 21.24
CA ARG A 25 3.73 -12.65 22.04
C ARG A 25 3.97 -11.31 22.73
N ARG A 26 3.41 -10.21 22.23
CA ARG A 26 3.77 -8.84 22.67
C ARG A 26 2.68 -8.09 23.42
N LEU A 27 1.49 -8.66 23.57
CA LEU A 27 0.34 -7.90 24.06
C LEU A 27 -0.11 -8.35 25.46
N PRO A 28 -0.46 -7.40 26.37
CA PRO A 28 -1.02 -7.70 27.68
C PRO A 28 -2.33 -8.54 27.58
N PRO A 29 -2.76 -9.20 28.67
CA PRO A 29 -3.92 -10.11 28.68
C PRO A 29 -5.20 -9.53 28.07
N GLY A 30 -5.44 -8.22 28.20
CA GLY A 30 -6.62 -7.52 27.67
C GLY A 30 -6.69 -7.38 26.14
N ARG A 31 -5.68 -7.84 25.40
CA ARG A 31 -5.64 -7.77 23.92
C ARG A 31 -5.77 -9.14 23.24
N ARG A 32 -6.00 -10.20 24.02
CA ARG A 32 -6.15 -11.58 23.50
C ARG A 32 -7.39 -11.73 22.60
N ALA A 33 -8.46 -11.00 22.89
CA ALA A 33 -9.69 -11.02 22.08
C ALA A 33 -9.42 -10.66 20.61
N PHE A 34 -8.67 -9.58 20.36
CA PHE A 34 -8.30 -9.20 19.00
C PHE A 34 -7.42 -10.26 18.33
N ALA A 35 -6.49 -10.85 19.07
CA ALA A 35 -5.64 -11.92 18.54
C ALA A 35 -6.46 -13.18 18.18
N PHE A 36 -7.47 -13.54 18.97
CA PHE A 36 -8.41 -14.62 18.63
C PHE A 36 -9.24 -14.30 17.39
N MET A 37 -9.70 -13.06 17.22
CA MET A 37 -10.42 -12.64 16.00
C MET A 37 -9.54 -12.81 14.76
N VAL A 38 -8.27 -12.38 14.82
CA VAL A 38 -7.32 -12.53 13.70
C VAL A 38 -7.00 -14.00 13.42
N ILE A 39 -6.85 -14.85 14.44
CA ILE A 39 -6.64 -16.30 14.24
C ILE A 39 -7.90 -16.96 13.70
N GLY A 40 -9.09 -16.60 14.19
CA GLY A 40 -10.35 -17.11 13.65
C GLY A 40 -10.49 -16.79 12.17
N ASP A 41 -10.18 -15.55 11.78
CA ASP A 41 -10.16 -15.10 10.39
C ASP A 41 -9.15 -15.89 9.53
N LEU A 42 -7.95 -16.13 10.05
CA LEU A 42 -6.94 -16.99 9.42
C LEU A 42 -7.46 -18.41 9.20
N VAL A 43 -8.09 -19.02 10.21
CA VAL A 43 -8.64 -20.38 10.11
C VAL A 43 -9.75 -20.45 9.07
N LEU A 44 -10.67 -19.49 9.06
CA LEU A 44 -11.73 -19.42 8.03
C LEU A 44 -11.13 -19.29 6.62
N ALA A 45 -10.09 -18.46 6.47
CA ALA A 45 -9.41 -18.29 5.19
C ALA A 45 -8.72 -19.58 4.72
N ILE A 46 -8.01 -20.28 5.62
CA ILE A 46 -7.37 -21.57 5.30
C ILE A 46 -8.42 -22.62 4.95
N LEU A 47 -9.52 -22.72 5.73
CA LEU A 47 -10.57 -23.70 5.48
C LEU A 47 -11.20 -23.50 4.10
N SER A 48 -11.55 -22.25 3.74
CA SER A 48 -12.10 -21.94 2.41
C SER A 48 -11.08 -22.17 1.29
N PHE A 49 -9.78 -22.01 1.56
CA PHE A 49 -8.74 -22.24 0.56
C PHE A 49 -8.50 -23.74 0.33
N ALA A 50 -8.51 -24.52 1.40
CA ALA A 50 -8.24 -25.96 1.38
C ALA A 50 -9.42 -26.77 0.80
N SER A 51 -10.65 -26.27 0.89
CA SER A 51 -11.84 -26.91 0.31
C SER A 51 -11.96 -26.72 -1.22
N ARG A 52 -10.91 -26.29 -1.91
CA ARG A 52 -10.90 -26.22 -3.38
C ARG A 52 -10.80 -27.60 -4.00
N GLY A 53 -11.71 -27.89 -4.93
CA GLY A 53 -11.72 -29.12 -5.73
C GLY A 53 -12.80 -30.13 -5.32
N GLU A 54 -13.24 -30.12 -4.06
CA GLU A 54 -14.39 -30.92 -3.61
C GLU A 54 -15.70 -30.16 -3.85
N GLY A 55 -16.10 -30.04 -5.13
CA GLY A 55 -17.40 -29.49 -5.55
C GLY A 55 -17.75 -28.15 -4.90
N ASP A 56 -17.19 -27.05 -5.41
CA ASP A 56 -17.30 -25.65 -4.97
C ASP A 56 -18.63 -25.28 -4.29
N GLY A 57 -18.75 -25.67 -3.01
CA GLY A 57 -19.99 -25.53 -2.26
C GLY A 57 -20.20 -24.06 -1.92
N LYS A 58 -21.44 -23.57 -2.08
CA LYS A 58 -21.84 -22.19 -1.69
C LYS A 58 -21.35 -21.82 -0.28
N LEU A 59 -21.24 -22.80 0.61
CA LEU A 59 -20.70 -22.65 1.97
C LEU A 59 -19.21 -22.29 2.00
N SER A 60 -18.37 -22.95 1.20
CA SER A 60 -16.92 -22.65 1.10
C SER A 60 -16.70 -21.21 0.63
N ARG A 61 -17.40 -20.80 -0.45
CA ARG A 61 -17.35 -19.42 -0.94
C ARG A 61 -17.84 -18.42 0.11
N LEU A 62 -18.92 -18.72 0.81
CA LEU A 62 -19.43 -17.87 1.89
C LEU A 62 -18.40 -17.70 3.01
N ILE A 63 -17.76 -18.78 3.45
CA ILE A 63 -16.70 -18.75 4.46
C ILE A 63 -15.54 -17.84 4.00
N GLY A 64 -15.08 -17.98 2.76
CA GLY A 64 -14.00 -17.13 2.26
C GLY A 64 -14.41 -15.67 2.08
N VAL A 65 -15.65 -15.36 1.69
CA VAL A 65 -16.16 -13.98 1.70
C VAL A 65 -16.16 -13.39 3.12
N VAL A 66 -16.60 -14.18 4.11
CA VAL A 66 -16.56 -13.78 5.51
C VAL A 66 -15.13 -13.53 5.97
N ALA A 67 -14.17 -14.38 5.61
CA ALA A 67 -12.76 -14.19 5.95
C ALA A 67 -12.15 -12.94 5.29
N ILE A 68 -12.45 -12.69 4.02
CA ILE A 68 -11.99 -11.47 3.33
C ILE A 68 -12.58 -10.21 3.98
N GLY A 69 -13.89 -10.22 4.27
CA GLY A 69 -14.56 -9.13 4.98
C GLY A 69 -14.01 -8.93 6.39
N GLY A 70 -13.74 -10.02 7.11
CA GLY A 70 -13.13 -10.02 8.43
C GLY A 70 -11.77 -9.35 8.41
N ALA A 71 -10.87 -9.75 7.50
CA ALA A 71 -9.56 -9.13 7.34
C ALA A 71 -9.64 -7.62 7.04
N VAL A 72 -10.54 -7.20 6.15
CA VAL A 72 -10.77 -5.76 5.86
C VAL A 72 -11.17 -5.00 7.12
N CYS A 73 -12.13 -5.55 7.88
CA CYS A 73 -12.64 -4.96 9.12
C CYS A 73 -11.58 -4.91 10.24
N LEU A 74 -10.77 -5.96 10.38
CA LEU A 74 -9.80 -6.11 11.47
C LEU A 74 -8.47 -5.39 11.22
N LEU A 75 -8.04 -5.30 9.96
CA LEU A 75 -6.70 -4.85 9.59
C LEU A 75 -6.68 -3.49 8.88
N PHE A 76 -7.66 -3.22 8.01
CA PHE A 76 -7.63 -2.04 7.11
C PHE A 76 -8.53 -0.89 7.57
N LEU A 77 -9.70 -1.19 8.12
CA LEU A 77 -10.65 -0.19 8.62
C LEU A 77 -10.15 0.58 9.86
N PRO A 78 -9.47 -0.04 10.87
CA PRO A 78 -9.09 0.65 12.10
C PRO A 78 -8.11 1.84 11.93
N PRO A 79 -7.09 1.77 11.05
CA PRO A 79 -6.27 2.95 10.71
C PRO A 79 -7.07 4.13 10.16
N ILE A 80 -8.08 3.86 9.32
CA ILE A 80 -8.96 4.87 8.74
C ILE A 80 -9.81 5.50 9.84
N LEU A 81 -10.46 4.66 10.68
CA LEU A 81 -11.24 5.13 11.82
C LEU A 81 -10.40 6.01 12.75
N ARG A 82 -9.14 5.65 13.01
CA ARG A 82 -8.23 6.47 13.83
C ARG A 82 -7.95 7.84 13.20
N ASP A 83 -7.74 7.93 11.88
CA ASP A 83 -7.54 9.22 11.22
C ASP A 83 -8.80 10.08 11.26
N LEU A 84 -9.96 9.47 11.02
CA LEU A 84 -11.26 10.13 11.14
C LEU A 84 -11.54 10.60 12.57
N THR A 85 -11.21 9.81 13.59
CA THR A 85 -11.28 10.21 15.00
C THR A 85 -10.44 11.46 15.24
N ARG A 86 -9.19 11.49 14.76
CA ARG A 86 -8.30 12.65 14.93
C ARG A 86 -8.88 13.92 14.27
N ARG A 87 -9.43 13.78 13.06
CA ARG A 87 -10.10 14.89 12.36
C ARG A 87 -11.37 15.35 13.10
N ALA A 88 -12.15 14.42 13.64
CA ALA A 88 -13.34 14.73 14.42
C ALA A 88 -12.99 15.45 15.73
N LEU A 89 -11.93 15.02 16.42
CA LEU A 89 -11.39 15.69 17.61
C LEU A 89 -10.88 17.09 17.27
N SER A 90 -10.12 17.26 16.19
CA SER A 90 -9.61 18.58 15.78
C SER A 90 -10.73 19.54 15.34
N ALA A 91 -11.87 19.01 14.90
CA ALA A 91 -13.06 19.77 14.55
C ALA A 91 -14.07 19.90 15.71
N GLU A 92 -13.68 19.51 16.94
CA GLU A 92 -14.51 19.50 18.15
C GLU A 92 -15.83 18.71 18.06
N ARG A 93 -15.92 17.76 17.13
CA ARG A 93 -17.07 16.86 16.96
C ARG A 93 -16.96 15.66 17.90
N LEU A 94 -17.01 15.90 19.20
CA LEU A 94 -16.73 14.91 20.24
C LEU A 94 -17.65 13.68 20.22
N ARG A 95 -18.94 13.84 19.90
CA ARG A 95 -19.87 12.69 19.76
C ARG A 95 -19.47 11.76 18.61
N LEU A 96 -19.09 12.35 17.48
CA LEU A 96 -18.59 11.59 16.33
C LEU A 96 -17.25 10.92 16.65
N ALA A 97 -16.34 11.62 17.31
CA ALA A 97 -15.07 11.06 17.75
C ALA A 97 -15.27 9.85 18.69
N LYS A 98 -16.20 9.95 19.64
CA LYS A 98 -16.57 8.84 20.55
C LYS A 98 -17.07 7.63 19.77
N PHE A 99 -18.05 7.84 18.88
CA PHE A 99 -18.61 6.77 18.04
C PHE A 99 -17.52 6.07 17.20
N LEU A 100 -16.64 6.83 16.56
CA LEU A 100 -15.55 6.27 15.74
C LEU A 100 -14.55 5.45 16.57
N VAL A 101 -14.27 5.87 17.80
CA VAL A 101 -13.39 5.14 18.72
C VAL A 101 -14.06 3.86 19.24
N GLU A 102 -15.36 3.90 19.55
CA GLU A 102 -16.13 2.72 19.95
C GLU A 102 -16.17 1.67 18.82
N MET A 103 -16.37 2.10 17.58
CA MET A 103 -16.25 1.22 16.41
C MET A 103 -14.85 0.63 16.28
N ARG A 104 -13.80 1.42 16.52
CA ARG A 104 -12.42 0.93 16.51
C ARG A 104 -12.16 -0.09 17.63
N GLU A 105 -12.70 0.12 18.82
CA GLU A 105 -12.57 -0.82 19.95
C GLU A 105 -13.31 -2.13 19.68
N LEU A 106 -14.46 -2.10 19.00
CA LEU A 106 -15.17 -3.30 18.57
C LEU A 106 -14.32 -4.15 17.61
N LEU A 107 -13.63 -3.49 16.67
CA LEU A 107 -12.80 -4.14 15.66
C LEU A 107 -11.42 -4.56 16.19
N GLN A 108 -10.86 -3.80 17.14
CA GLN A 108 -9.54 -4.04 17.72
C GLN A 108 -9.59 -3.95 19.26
N PRO A 109 -10.28 -4.89 19.93
CA PRO A 109 -10.47 -4.84 21.38
C PRO A 109 -9.13 -4.85 22.13
N GLY A 110 -9.00 -3.93 23.08
CA GLY A 110 -7.81 -3.73 23.90
C GLY A 110 -6.70 -2.92 23.24
N MET A 111 -6.84 -2.48 21.98
CA MET A 111 -5.81 -1.72 21.25
C MET A 111 -5.84 -0.20 21.53
N GLY A 112 -6.39 0.21 22.68
CA GLY A 112 -6.39 1.61 23.12
C GLY A 112 -7.69 2.38 22.81
N GLY A 113 -8.64 1.78 22.10
CA GLY A 113 -9.92 2.41 21.78
C GLY A 113 -10.73 2.70 23.04
N ARG A 114 -10.82 1.74 23.94
CA ARG A 114 -11.56 1.90 25.20
C ARG A 114 -11.07 3.10 26.02
N GLN A 115 -9.75 3.21 26.24
CA GLN A 115 -9.18 4.33 27.01
C GLN A 115 -9.42 5.67 26.31
N GLU A 116 -9.24 5.74 24.99
CA GLU A 116 -9.48 6.96 24.21
C GLU A 116 -10.96 7.37 24.22
N GLY A 117 -11.88 6.40 24.11
CA GLY A 117 -13.33 6.63 24.12
C GLY A 117 -13.83 7.10 25.49
N GLU A 118 -13.29 6.52 26.55
CA GLU A 118 -13.55 6.93 27.94
C GLU A 118 -13.07 8.36 28.21
N LEU A 119 -11.90 8.75 27.69
CA LEU A 119 -11.41 10.14 27.78
C LEU A 119 -12.34 11.12 27.05
N ILE A 120 -12.80 10.78 25.83
CA ILE A 120 -13.75 11.61 25.08
C ILE A 120 -15.08 11.72 25.83
N ALA A 121 -15.54 10.63 26.46
CA ALA A 121 -16.74 10.63 27.28
C ALA A 121 -16.63 11.57 28.49
N THR A 122 -15.48 11.58 29.18
CA THR A 122 -15.18 12.55 30.23
C THR A 122 -15.29 13.99 29.72
N ILE A 123 -14.69 14.30 28.58
CA ILE A 123 -14.76 15.66 28.00
C ILE A 123 -16.21 16.04 27.66
N LEU A 124 -17.00 15.11 27.13
CA LEU A 124 -18.42 15.31 26.84
C LEU A 124 -19.26 15.57 28.09
N ALA A 125 -19.02 14.83 29.18
CA ALA A 125 -19.73 15.01 30.44
C ALA A 125 -19.50 16.41 31.03
N VAL A 126 -18.23 16.86 31.01
CA VAL A 126 -17.86 18.22 31.42
C VAL A 126 -18.55 19.28 30.56
N ARG A 127 -18.59 19.08 29.23
CA ARG A 127 -19.24 20.04 28.31
C ARG A 127 -20.75 20.15 28.51
N ASN A 128 -21.40 19.07 28.95
CA ASN A 128 -22.85 19.04 29.16
C ASN A 128 -23.25 19.47 30.58
N GLY A 129 -22.32 19.97 31.41
CA GLY A 129 -22.59 20.34 32.80
C GLY A 129 -22.87 19.16 33.73
N LYS A 130 -22.60 17.92 33.29
CA LYS A 130 -22.84 16.68 34.06
C LYS A 130 -21.56 16.18 34.74
N VAL A 131 -20.79 17.10 35.29
CA VAL A 131 -19.49 16.80 35.90
C VAL A 131 -19.68 15.90 37.12
N ASP A 132 -20.65 16.23 37.98
CA ASP A 132 -20.91 15.49 39.22
C ASP A 132 -21.36 14.06 38.95
N ASP A 133 -22.32 13.86 38.04
CA ASP A 133 -22.77 12.53 37.61
C ASP A 133 -21.61 11.66 37.11
N ALA A 134 -20.71 12.25 36.31
CA ALA A 134 -19.55 11.54 35.77
C ALA A 134 -18.52 11.20 36.85
N LEU A 135 -18.27 12.11 37.79
CA LEU A 135 -17.38 11.87 38.93
C LEU A 135 -17.94 10.81 39.86
N GLU A 136 -19.25 10.82 40.13
CA GLU A 136 -19.91 9.82 40.95
C GLU A 136 -19.81 8.43 40.32
N GLY A 137 -20.08 8.31 39.02
CA GLY A 137 -19.90 7.05 38.29
C GLY A 137 -18.46 6.53 38.31
N LEU A 138 -17.47 7.43 38.17
CA LEU A 138 -16.05 7.06 38.27
C LEU A 138 -15.66 6.62 39.69
N ARG A 139 -16.13 7.33 40.72
CA ARG A 139 -15.89 6.99 42.12
C ARG A 139 -16.52 5.67 42.51
N GLU A 140 -17.72 5.37 42.01
CA GLU A 140 -18.38 4.08 42.21
C GLU A 140 -17.62 2.94 41.52
N ALA A 141 -17.24 3.11 40.25
CA ALA A 141 -16.41 2.14 39.55
C ALA A 141 -15.08 1.88 40.28
N ARG A 142 -14.47 2.93 40.85
CA ARG A 142 -13.24 2.83 41.66
C ARG A 142 -13.46 2.04 42.95
N ARG A 143 -14.61 2.18 43.61
CA ARG A 143 -14.97 1.40 44.81
C ARG A 143 -15.09 -0.09 44.48
N GLN A 144 -15.70 -0.41 43.34
CA GLN A 144 -15.95 -1.79 42.91
C GLN A 144 -14.73 -2.51 42.30
N THR A 145 -13.68 -1.77 41.91
CA THR A 145 -12.50 -2.35 41.26
C THR A 145 -11.47 -2.81 42.30
N GLU A 146 -11.12 -4.10 42.30
CA GLU A 146 -10.09 -4.65 43.20
C GLU A 146 -8.68 -4.59 42.60
N ASP A 147 -8.54 -4.66 41.28
CA ASP A 147 -7.24 -4.63 40.58
C ASP A 147 -6.52 -3.27 40.78
N PRO A 148 -5.30 -3.25 41.36
CA PRO A 148 -4.58 -2.01 41.62
C PRO A 148 -4.25 -1.20 40.35
N GLY A 149 -4.01 -1.87 39.22
CA GLY A 149 -3.71 -1.21 37.95
C GLY A 149 -4.92 -0.49 37.36
N ALA A 150 -6.07 -1.15 37.35
CA ALA A 150 -7.34 -0.59 36.91
C ALA A 150 -7.83 0.53 37.84
N ARG A 151 -7.65 0.38 39.17
CA ARG A 151 -7.90 1.47 40.12
C ARG A 151 -7.08 2.72 39.82
N ARG A 152 -5.79 2.56 39.52
CA ARG A 152 -4.91 3.67 39.16
C ARG A 152 -5.37 4.43 37.92
N GLN A 153 -5.90 3.72 36.91
CA GLN A 153 -6.47 4.34 35.71
C GLN A 153 -7.75 5.12 36.01
N LEU A 154 -8.62 4.60 36.88
CA LEU A 154 -9.82 5.31 37.33
C LEU A 154 -9.46 6.56 38.13
N ASP A 155 -8.43 6.48 38.97
CA ASP A 155 -7.90 7.63 39.71
C ASP A 155 -7.37 8.73 38.79
N GLU A 156 -6.62 8.39 37.74
CA GLU A 156 -6.16 9.37 36.75
C GLU A 156 -7.34 10.02 36.04
N ARG A 157 -8.38 9.24 35.71
CA ARG A 157 -9.60 9.74 35.07
C ARG A 157 -10.39 10.68 35.97
N ILE A 158 -10.50 10.40 37.26
CA ILE A 158 -11.14 11.28 38.24
C ILE A 158 -10.40 12.62 38.26
N VAL A 159 -9.07 12.59 38.40
CA VAL A 159 -8.25 13.81 38.42
C VAL A 159 -8.40 14.59 37.12
N MET A 160 -8.26 13.94 35.95
CA MET A 160 -8.44 14.59 34.66
C MET A 160 -9.84 15.19 34.49
N THR A 161 -10.89 14.52 34.97
CA THR A 161 -12.26 15.05 34.93
C THR A 161 -12.38 16.34 35.73
N LEU A 162 -11.81 16.37 36.94
CA LEU A 162 -11.78 17.55 37.81
C LEU A 162 -10.97 18.70 37.17
N LEU A 163 -9.82 18.40 36.59
CA LEU A 163 -8.99 19.36 35.86
C LEU A 163 -9.73 19.96 34.66
N TYR A 164 -10.38 19.13 33.85
CA TYR A 164 -11.20 19.61 32.73
C TYR A 164 -12.40 20.41 33.20
N ALA A 165 -12.97 20.11 34.36
CA ALA A 165 -14.04 20.90 34.97
C ALA A 165 -13.53 22.19 35.65
N ARG A 166 -12.22 22.45 35.68
CA ARG A 166 -11.57 23.55 36.40
C ARG A 166 -11.84 23.53 37.92
N ARG A 167 -12.11 22.36 38.49
CA ARG A 167 -12.29 22.14 39.94
C ARG A 167 -10.93 21.86 40.58
N TRP A 168 -10.05 22.88 40.54
CA TRP A 168 -8.62 22.74 40.84
C TRP A 168 -8.35 22.17 42.24
N GLN A 169 -9.03 22.68 43.25
CA GLN A 169 -8.87 22.23 44.65
C GLN A 169 -9.16 20.73 44.80
N GLU A 170 -10.27 20.28 44.23
CA GLU A 170 -10.67 18.87 44.27
C GLU A 170 -9.75 17.99 43.43
N ALA A 171 -9.26 18.48 42.29
CA ALA A 171 -8.29 17.77 41.47
C ALA A 171 -6.99 17.51 42.25
N VAL A 172 -6.49 18.52 42.97
CA VAL A 172 -5.30 18.42 43.83
C VAL A 172 -5.52 17.44 44.97
N GLU A 173 -6.67 17.51 45.65
CA GLU A 173 -6.98 16.58 46.75
C GLU A 173 -7.08 15.13 46.26
N ALA A 174 -7.78 14.91 45.15
CA ALA A 174 -7.88 13.60 44.52
C ALA A 174 -6.51 13.09 44.07
N TYR A 175 -5.66 13.96 43.51
CA TYR A 175 -4.31 13.60 43.09
C TYR A 175 -3.44 13.17 44.28
N ARG A 176 -3.43 13.96 45.36
CA ARG A 176 -2.68 13.63 46.59
C ARG A 176 -3.16 12.33 47.21
N THR A 177 -4.47 12.13 47.29
CA THR A 177 -5.07 10.91 47.85
C THR A 177 -4.68 9.67 47.06
N SER A 178 -4.69 9.75 45.73
CA SER A 178 -4.54 8.58 44.87
C SER A 178 -3.10 8.30 44.42
N PHE A 179 -2.23 9.30 44.38
CA PHE A 179 -0.86 9.17 43.87
C PHE A 179 0.23 9.63 44.85
N GLY A 180 -0.15 10.30 45.95
CA GLY A 180 0.80 10.97 46.84
C GLY A 180 1.71 11.95 46.10
N ASN A 181 2.98 12.03 46.51
CA ASN A 181 4.03 12.80 45.83
C ASN A 181 4.81 11.96 44.80
N GLN A 182 4.31 10.79 44.42
CA GLN A 182 5.04 9.94 43.47
C GLN A 182 4.82 10.41 42.02
N PRO A 183 5.88 10.47 41.19
CA PRO A 183 5.76 10.79 39.78
C PRO A 183 4.89 9.78 39.02
N LEU A 184 3.91 10.25 38.26
CA LEU A 184 3.31 9.47 37.18
C LEU A 184 4.21 9.52 35.95
N ALA A 185 5.32 8.79 35.98
CA ALA A 185 6.21 8.64 34.83
C ALA A 185 5.46 8.11 33.59
N SER A 186 4.37 7.38 33.80
CA SER A 186 3.47 6.87 32.75
C SER A 186 2.60 7.93 32.08
N SER A 187 2.40 9.09 32.70
CA SER A 187 1.46 10.12 32.22
C SER A 187 2.03 11.54 32.33
N PRO A 188 3.06 11.91 31.54
CA PRO A 188 3.69 13.23 31.60
C PRO A 188 2.72 14.40 31.36
N GLN A 189 1.67 14.20 30.56
CA GLN A 189 0.63 15.22 30.33
C GLN A 189 -0.13 15.57 31.61
N LEU A 190 -0.46 14.58 32.43
CA LEU A 190 -1.17 14.81 33.69
C LEU A 190 -0.31 15.66 34.65
N ILE A 191 1.01 15.45 34.66
CA ILE A 191 1.94 16.29 35.44
C ILE A 191 1.83 17.76 35.03
N VAL A 192 1.79 18.06 33.71
CA VAL A 192 1.65 19.44 33.21
C VAL A 192 0.32 20.07 33.66
N GLU A 193 -0.78 19.34 33.57
CA GLU A 193 -2.08 19.85 34.00
C GLU A 193 -2.17 20.00 35.52
N MET A 194 -1.50 19.14 36.28
CA MET A 194 -1.38 19.27 37.74
C MET A 194 -0.53 20.46 38.16
N VAL A 195 0.57 20.76 37.45
CA VAL A 195 1.35 22.00 37.66
C VAL A 195 0.42 23.20 37.55
N ARG A 196 -0.44 23.23 36.52
CA ARG A 196 -1.43 24.29 36.38
C ARG A 196 -2.40 24.32 37.57
N ALA A 197 -2.97 23.18 37.97
CA ALA A 197 -3.91 23.14 39.09
C ALA A 197 -3.30 23.67 40.39
N TYR A 198 -2.06 23.28 40.70
CA TYR A 198 -1.32 23.78 41.86
C TYR A 198 -1.08 25.30 41.78
N CYS A 199 -0.72 25.82 40.61
CA CYS A 199 -0.59 27.27 40.41
C CYS A 199 -1.91 28.03 40.58
N GLU A 200 -3.03 27.47 40.13
CA GLU A 200 -4.37 28.07 40.23
C GLU A 200 -4.87 28.11 41.69
N ILE A 201 -4.47 27.16 42.54
CA ILE A 201 -4.74 27.18 44.00
C ILE A 201 -3.64 27.84 44.84
N GLU A 202 -2.69 28.49 44.17
CA GLU A 202 -1.57 29.25 44.80
C GLU A 202 -0.55 28.42 45.58
N ASP A 203 -0.51 27.10 45.38
CA ASP A 203 0.48 26.18 45.96
C ASP A 203 1.68 26.01 45.01
N LEU A 204 2.51 27.05 44.95
CA LEU A 204 3.65 27.12 44.03
C LEU A 204 4.78 26.16 44.41
N ASP A 205 4.93 25.79 45.69
CA ASP A 205 5.91 24.81 46.15
C ASP A 205 5.61 23.41 45.58
N SER A 206 4.35 22.97 45.61
CA SER A 206 3.96 21.69 45.01
C SER A 206 4.11 21.70 43.48
N ALA A 207 3.81 22.82 42.83
CA ALA A 207 4.04 22.98 41.38
C ALA A 207 5.53 22.89 41.02
N ALA A 208 6.40 23.51 41.83
CA ALA A 208 7.85 23.46 41.69
C ALA A 208 8.39 22.02 41.80
N GLN A 209 7.90 21.25 42.76
CA GLN A 209 8.28 19.83 42.93
C GLN A 209 7.91 18.99 41.70
N LEU A 210 6.72 19.18 41.13
CA LEU A 210 6.29 18.46 39.93
C LEU A 210 7.16 18.79 38.70
N ILE A 211 7.58 20.04 38.54
CA ILE A 211 8.49 20.43 37.47
C ILE A 211 9.86 19.76 37.65
N ALA A 212 10.42 19.78 38.85
CA ALA A 212 11.68 19.11 39.14
C ALA A 212 11.61 17.59 38.84
N THR A 213 10.47 16.97 39.11
CA THR A 213 10.20 15.59 38.73
C THR A 213 10.18 15.41 37.20
N LEU A 214 9.50 16.30 36.47
CA LEU A 214 9.42 16.23 35.01
C LEU A 214 10.81 16.39 34.34
N GLU A 215 11.68 17.21 34.90
CA GLU A 215 13.07 17.40 34.45
C GLU A 215 13.97 16.18 34.64
N ARG A 216 13.67 15.33 35.64
CA ARG A 216 14.45 14.12 35.95
C ARG A 216 14.06 12.91 35.10
N LEU A 217 12.94 12.97 34.39
CA LEU A 217 12.53 11.86 33.53
C LEU A 217 13.50 11.76 32.33
N PRO A 218 13.92 10.54 31.92
CA PRO A 218 14.86 10.31 30.81
C PRO A 218 14.23 10.58 29.43
N LEU A 219 13.55 11.72 29.28
CA LEU A 219 12.65 12.06 28.17
C LEU A 219 13.22 13.17 27.26
N VAL A 220 14.50 13.53 27.43
CA VAL A 220 15.15 14.70 26.80
C VAL A 220 15.45 14.50 25.30
N HIS A 221 15.12 13.34 24.71
CA HIS A 221 15.43 13.02 23.29
C HIS A 221 14.19 12.96 22.38
N GLU A 222 12.98 13.08 22.92
CA GLU A 222 11.73 13.02 22.16
C GLU A 222 11.11 14.44 22.03
N PRO A 223 10.98 15.00 20.81
CA PRO A 223 10.51 16.37 20.59
C PRO A 223 9.14 16.67 21.19
N VAL A 224 8.24 15.68 21.18
CA VAL A 224 6.87 15.79 21.71
C VAL A 224 6.90 15.94 23.24
N LEU A 225 7.82 15.23 23.91
CA LEU A 225 7.94 15.24 25.37
C LEU A 225 8.71 16.48 25.86
N ALA A 226 9.69 16.97 25.10
CA ALA A 226 10.33 18.27 25.36
C ALA A 226 9.32 19.43 25.37
N ALA A 227 8.34 19.41 24.45
CA ALA A 227 7.27 20.41 24.42
C ALA A 227 6.40 20.41 25.69
N LEU A 228 6.21 19.25 26.34
CA LEU A 228 5.47 19.17 27.61
C LEU A 228 6.21 19.84 28.75
N LEU A 229 7.54 19.64 28.82
CA LEU A 229 8.38 20.33 29.81
C LEU A 229 8.31 21.85 29.63
N TYR A 230 8.40 22.34 28.39
CA TYR A 230 8.24 23.77 28.13
C TYR A 230 6.86 24.32 28.49
N ARG A 231 5.79 23.52 28.30
CA ARG A 231 4.44 23.92 28.74
C ARG A 231 4.35 24.02 30.26
N ALA A 232 4.92 23.06 30.99
CA ALA A 232 4.96 23.13 32.46
C ALA A 232 5.74 24.38 32.94
N ARG A 233 6.92 24.64 32.35
CA ARG A 233 7.72 25.84 32.64
C ARG A 233 6.96 27.13 32.32
N LEU A 234 6.30 27.20 31.17
CA LEU A 234 5.48 28.35 30.76
C LEU A 234 4.41 28.68 31.79
N VAL A 235 3.62 27.68 32.19
CA VAL A 235 2.53 27.85 33.16
C VAL A 235 3.10 28.37 34.48
N PHE A 236 4.11 27.69 35.03
CA PHE A 236 4.70 28.06 36.32
C PHE A 236 5.31 29.46 36.31
N LEU A 237 6.11 29.80 35.29
CA LEU A 237 6.73 31.12 35.16
C LEU A 237 5.69 32.23 34.95
N ALA A 238 4.57 31.93 34.29
CA ALA A 238 3.46 32.89 34.17
C ALA A 238 2.81 33.16 35.53
N PHE A 239 2.61 32.15 36.37
CA PHE A 239 2.05 32.35 37.71
C PHE A 239 3.02 32.97 38.71
N VAL A 240 4.34 32.80 38.52
CA VAL A 240 5.37 33.51 39.29
C VAL A 240 5.57 34.95 38.82
N GLY A 241 5.11 35.30 37.61
CA GLY A 241 5.21 36.66 37.06
C GLY A 241 6.52 36.95 36.31
N ARG A 242 7.21 35.94 35.79
CA ARG A 242 8.45 36.10 34.99
C ARG A 242 8.13 36.40 33.52
N THR A 243 7.65 37.61 33.24
CA THR A 243 7.17 38.04 31.91
C THR A 243 8.18 37.82 30.78
N GLY A 244 9.45 38.19 30.96
CA GLY A 244 10.50 38.00 29.96
C GLY A 244 10.75 36.54 29.60
N ALA A 245 10.71 35.65 30.60
CA ALA A 245 10.87 34.20 30.40
C ALA A 245 9.69 33.59 29.65
N VAL A 246 8.46 34.03 29.99
CA VAL A 246 7.23 33.62 29.31
C VAL A 246 7.27 34.01 27.83
N GLU A 247 7.64 35.26 27.53
CA GLU A 247 7.81 35.73 26.15
C GLU A 247 8.85 34.91 25.39
N ALA A 248 10.01 34.63 26.00
CA ALA A 248 11.05 33.80 25.39
C ALA A 248 10.54 32.39 25.04
N ILE A 249 9.77 31.76 25.94
CA ILE A 249 9.23 30.41 25.70
C ILE A 249 8.18 30.42 24.57
N VAL A 250 7.23 31.36 24.58
CA VAL A 250 6.14 31.40 23.59
C VAL A 250 6.59 31.89 22.22
N GLN A 251 7.70 32.63 22.14
CA GLN A 251 8.30 33.07 20.87
C GLN A 251 9.35 32.09 20.34
N GLY A 252 9.95 31.26 21.21
CA GLY A 252 10.95 30.26 20.84
C GLY A 252 10.39 28.83 20.84
N PRO A 253 10.68 28.00 21.87
CA PRO A 253 10.32 26.58 21.90
C PRO A 253 8.84 26.27 21.67
N LEU A 254 7.93 27.18 22.05
CA LEU A 254 6.49 27.03 21.87
C LEU A 254 5.90 27.99 20.82
N ALA A 255 6.69 28.45 19.84
CA ALA A 255 6.23 29.35 18.76
C ALA A 255 5.06 28.79 17.93
N ALA A 256 4.94 27.46 17.84
CA ALA A 256 3.83 26.78 17.15
C ALA A 256 2.50 26.83 17.93
N MET A 257 2.50 27.32 19.18
CA MET A 257 1.29 27.48 19.97
C MET A 257 0.35 28.53 19.34
N PRO A 258 -0.97 28.33 19.37
CA PRO A 258 -1.93 29.31 18.85
C PRO A 258 -1.69 30.70 19.42
N ALA A 259 -1.82 31.74 18.58
CA ALA A 259 -1.59 33.12 18.97
C ALA A 259 -2.46 33.53 20.17
N SER A 260 -3.72 33.09 20.22
CA SER A 260 -4.61 33.31 21.37
C SER A 260 -4.05 32.74 22.68
N ALA A 261 -3.53 31.52 22.66
CA ALA A 261 -2.94 30.90 23.85
C ALA A 261 -1.62 31.59 24.27
N ARG A 262 -0.81 32.05 23.30
CA ARG A 262 0.40 32.83 23.61
C ARG A 262 0.03 34.16 24.30
N SER A 263 -0.91 34.91 23.72
CA SER A 263 -1.42 36.15 24.32
C SER A 263 -2.04 35.91 25.71
N PHE A 264 -2.75 34.78 25.90
CA PHE A 264 -3.32 34.42 27.20
C PHE A 264 -2.23 34.24 28.26
N TRP A 265 -1.21 33.42 28.01
CA TRP A 265 -0.14 33.16 28.97
C TRP A 265 0.73 34.39 29.25
N SER A 266 0.99 35.23 28.24
CA SER A 266 1.62 36.55 28.43
C SER A 266 0.77 37.45 29.34
N GLY A 267 -0.56 37.41 29.19
CA GLY A 267 -1.50 38.13 30.05
C GLY A 267 -1.44 37.68 31.50
N ILE A 268 -1.43 36.37 31.75
CA ILE A 268 -1.28 35.80 33.10
C ILE A 268 0.07 36.20 33.72
N ALA A 269 1.15 36.16 32.95
CA ALA A 269 2.47 36.57 33.42
C ALA A 269 2.52 38.03 33.85
N ARG A 270 1.94 38.93 33.05
CA ARG A 270 1.87 40.36 33.35
C ARG A 270 0.98 40.65 34.55
N LEU A 271 -0.13 39.93 34.68
CA LEU A 271 -1.03 40.03 35.82
C LEU A 271 -0.29 39.73 37.13
N ASN A 272 0.42 38.61 37.18
CA ASN A 272 1.21 38.19 38.35
C ASN A 272 2.51 39.00 38.51
N ALA A 273 2.93 39.77 37.51
CA ALA A 273 4.04 40.74 37.65
C ALA A 273 3.56 42.11 38.17
N GLY A 274 2.24 42.32 38.28
CA GLY A 274 1.64 43.62 38.67
C GLY A 274 1.42 44.59 37.51
N ASP A 275 1.72 44.22 36.26
CA ASP A 275 1.43 45.03 35.08
C ASP A 275 -0.04 44.84 34.63
N LYS A 276 -0.95 45.52 35.31
CA LYS A 276 -2.39 45.49 35.01
C LYS A 276 -2.71 45.91 33.58
N SER A 277 -2.02 46.94 33.08
CA SER A 277 -2.28 47.51 31.76
C SER A 277 -1.92 46.55 30.63
N GLY A 278 -0.73 45.95 30.71
CA GLY A 278 -0.29 44.95 29.75
C GLY A 278 -1.04 43.63 29.89
N ALA A 279 -1.46 43.24 31.10
CA ALA A 279 -2.32 42.08 31.31
C ALA A 279 -3.67 42.24 30.60
N LYS A 280 -4.35 43.38 30.76
CA LYS A 280 -5.62 43.68 30.06
C LYS A 280 -5.47 43.63 28.55
N SER A 281 -4.42 44.24 28.02
CA SER A 281 -4.12 44.24 26.58
C SER A 281 -3.95 42.82 26.04
N SER A 282 -3.10 42.00 26.69
CA SER A 282 -2.82 40.63 26.25
C SER A 282 -4.03 39.70 26.39
N LEU A 283 -4.81 39.82 27.47
CA LEU A 283 -6.02 39.01 27.69
C LEU A 283 -7.15 39.38 26.72
N SER A 284 -7.32 40.68 26.41
CA SER A 284 -8.29 41.13 25.40
C SER A 284 -7.93 40.57 24.03
N GLN A 285 -6.65 40.65 23.65
CA GLN A 285 -6.15 40.06 22.41
C GLN A 285 -6.37 38.54 22.36
N ALA A 286 -6.19 37.83 23.48
CA ALA A 286 -6.44 36.39 23.56
C ALA A 286 -7.92 36.04 23.29
N ALA A 287 -8.85 36.85 23.81
CA ALA A 287 -10.28 36.70 23.58
C ALA A 287 -10.65 36.97 22.11
N GLU A 288 -10.14 38.07 21.53
CA GLU A 288 -10.38 38.45 20.13
C GLU A 288 -9.84 37.41 19.13
N LEU A 289 -8.67 36.83 19.42
CA LEU A 289 -8.04 35.79 18.59
C LEU A 289 -8.71 34.41 18.73
N SER A 290 -9.76 34.28 19.54
CA SER A 290 -10.49 33.02 19.80
C SER A 290 -11.94 33.03 19.31
N PRO A 291 -12.27 33.49 18.07
CA PRO A 291 -13.67 33.65 17.64
C PRO A 291 -14.41 32.32 17.45
N ARG A 292 -13.68 31.22 17.27
CA ARG A 292 -14.23 29.86 17.08
C ARG A 292 -14.06 28.95 18.31
N ASP A 293 -13.26 29.37 19.29
CA ASP A 293 -13.03 28.63 20.54
C ASP A 293 -13.68 29.40 21.69
N SER A 294 -14.96 29.11 21.92
CA SER A 294 -15.75 29.80 22.94
C SER A 294 -15.16 29.67 24.34
N ARG A 295 -14.44 28.57 24.62
CA ARG A 295 -13.92 28.26 25.94
C ARG A 295 -12.61 28.98 26.25
N ALA A 296 -11.73 29.11 25.25
CA ALA A 296 -10.54 29.95 25.36
C ALA A 296 -10.94 31.42 25.51
N ARG A 297 -11.96 31.86 24.76
CA ARG A 297 -12.53 33.20 24.88
C ARG A 297 -13.13 33.47 26.27
N GLU A 298 -14.02 32.60 26.75
CA GLU A 298 -14.61 32.70 28.10
C GLU A 298 -13.54 32.72 29.20
N LEU A 299 -12.46 31.93 29.05
CA LEU A 299 -11.37 31.92 30.01
C LEU A 299 -10.62 33.26 30.02
N ALA A 300 -10.29 33.79 28.84
CA ALA A 300 -9.62 35.08 28.73
C ALA A 300 -10.49 36.23 29.28
N GLU A 301 -11.79 36.23 28.95
CA GLU A 301 -12.77 37.20 29.45
C GLU A 301 -12.97 37.11 30.97
N MET A 302 -13.02 35.89 31.52
CA MET A 302 -13.12 35.65 32.97
C MET A 302 -11.94 36.25 33.72
N VAL A 303 -10.70 36.00 33.26
CA VAL A 303 -9.51 36.56 33.91
C VAL A 303 -9.46 38.07 33.72
N LEU A 304 -9.79 38.56 32.52
CA LEU A 304 -9.83 39.98 32.19
C LEU A 304 -10.76 40.75 33.13
N GLY A 305 -11.95 40.21 33.43
CA GLY A 305 -12.92 40.81 34.33
C GLY A 305 -12.45 40.96 35.78
N ARG A 306 -11.42 40.20 36.18
CA ARG A 306 -10.89 40.19 37.55
C ARG A 306 -9.60 41.00 37.73
N VAL A 307 -9.01 41.53 36.64
CA VAL A 307 -7.70 42.22 36.69
C VAL A 307 -7.70 43.43 37.64
N ASP A 308 -8.85 44.10 37.77
CA ASP A 308 -8.98 45.28 38.64
C ASP A 308 -9.34 44.94 40.09
N GLU A 309 -9.67 43.68 40.41
CA GLU A 309 -10.00 43.26 41.76
C GLU A 309 -8.79 43.48 42.70
N PRO A 310 -9.00 44.00 43.93
CA PRO A 310 -7.93 44.17 44.90
C PRO A 310 -7.25 42.84 45.23
N GLY A 311 -5.91 42.82 45.21
CA GLY A 311 -5.12 41.63 45.53
C GLY A 311 -4.95 40.61 44.39
N VAL A 312 -5.62 40.78 43.25
CA VAL A 312 -5.51 39.85 42.10
C VAL A 312 -4.27 40.10 41.25
N ALA A 313 -3.84 41.36 41.11
CA ALA A 313 -2.64 41.72 40.35
C ALA A 313 -1.49 42.08 41.30
N GLY A 314 -0.34 41.45 41.09
CA GLY A 314 0.88 41.72 41.84
C GLY A 314 1.77 40.48 41.98
N PRO A 315 3.06 40.67 42.28
CA PRO A 315 3.98 39.58 42.58
C PRO A 315 3.46 38.74 43.75
N ARG A 316 3.37 37.43 43.55
CA ARG A 316 3.02 36.51 44.63
C ARG A 316 4.20 36.35 45.59
N ALA A 317 3.91 36.25 46.88
CA ALA A 317 4.91 35.84 47.86
C ALA A 317 5.30 34.38 47.57
N VAL A 318 6.58 34.12 47.39
CA VAL A 318 7.12 32.79 47.06
C VAL A 318 8.21 32.42 48.06
N SER A 319 8.36 31.13 48.33
CA SER A 319 9.47 30.60 49.12
C SER A 319 10.81 30.81 48.39
N ASP A 320 11.92 30.78 49.13
CA ASP A 320 13.26 30.89 48.55
C ASP A 320 13.54 29.76 47.54
N GLU A 321 12.98 28.57 47.78
CA GLU A 321 13.09 27.43 46.87
C GLU A 321 12.36 27.67 45.54
N VAL A 322 11.14 28.20 45.60
CA VAL A 322 10.35 28.57 44.41
C VAL A 322 11.01 29.70 43.65
N ALA A 323 11.53 30.72 44.34
CA ALA A 323 12.27 31.82 43.73
C ALA A 323 13.53 31.31 43.00
N SER A 324 14.32 30.47 43.66
CA SER A 324 15.52 29.85 43.08
C SER A 324 15.21 28.98 41.86
N LEU A 325 14.15 28.17 41.91
CA LEU A 325 13.69 27.41 40.74
C LEU A 325 13.26 28.34 39.61
N ALA A 326 12.45 29.37 39.89
CA ALA A 326 11.97 30.31 38.89
C ALA A 326 13.13 31.04 38.19
N ASP A 327 14.20 31.38 38.92
CA ASP A 327 15.40 31.99 38.36
C ASP A 327 16.18 31.03 37.47
N ARG A 328 16.37 29.78 37.91
CA ARG A 328 16.98 28.72 37.06
C ARG A 328 16.16 28.49 35.79
N LEU A 329 14.85 28.39 35.90
CA LEU A 329 13.94 28.20 34.76
C LEU A 329 13.89 29.42 33.84
N THR A 330 14.02 30.63 34.39
CA THR A 330 14.12 31.88 33.62
C THR A 330 15.40 31.92 32.80
N ALA A 331 16.54 31.55 33.39
CA ALA A 331 17.80 31.42 32.67
C ALA A 331 17.70 30.36 31.56
N ALA A 332 17.02 29.25 31.84
CA ALA A 332 16.80 28.16 30.89
C ALA A 332 15.62 28.39 29.91
N ALA A 333 14.91 29.53 29.98
CA ALA A 333 13.72 29.80 29.16
C ALA A 333 14.06 29.95 27.68
N SER A 334 15.24 30.49 27.39
CA SER A 334 15.81 30.65 26.05
C SER A 334 16.74 29.50 25.65
N GLU A 335 17.17 28.68 26.62
CA GLU A 335 18.01 27.52 26.35
C GLU A 335 17.15 26.36 25.86
N VAL A 336 17.46 25.88 24.66
CA VAL A 336 17.06 24.53 24.24
C VAL A 336 17.77 23.56 25.19
N PRO A 337 17.10 22.65 25.94
CA PRO A 337 17.81 21.60 26.65
C PRO A 337 18.70 20.95 25.62
N LYS A 338 20.03 21.03 25.83
CA LYS A 338 21.02 20.52 24.90
C LYS A 338 20.92 19.00 24.86
N ALA A 339 19.94 18.50 24.13
CA ALA A 339 20.05 17.23 23.44
C ALA A 339 21.12 17.44 22.36
N SER A 340 22.11 16.55 22.35
CA SER A 340 23.08 16.31 21.27
C SER A 340 22.74 17.06 19.98
N GLU A 341 23.62 17.95 19.55
CA GLU A 341 23.53 18.73 18.31
C GLU A 341 23.10 17.84 17.14
N SER A 342 21.81 17.84 16.86
CA SER A 342 21.25 17.34 15.62
C SER A 342 20.06 18.24 15.37
N PRO A 343 20.18 19.21 14.44
CA PRO A 343 19.05 20.04 14.09
C PRO A 343 17.87 19.12 13.76
N PRO A 344 16.63 19.41 14.21
CA PRO A 344 15.49 18.64 13.75
C PRO A 344 15.56 18.67 12.22
N PRO A 345 15.56 17.50 11.55
CA PRO A 345 15.72 17.49 10.10
C PRO A 345 14.65 18.41 9.55
N ARG A 346 15.07 19.47 8.82
CA ARG A 346 14.13 20.22 7.98
C ARG A 346 13.34 19.12 7.27
N ARG A 347 12.02 19.10 7.45
CA ARG A 347 11.15 18.29 6.59
C ARG A 347 11.24 18.94 5.22
N GLU A 348 12.37 18.77 4.54
CA GLU A 348 12.40 18.84 3.09
C GLU A 348 11.29 17.90 2.67
N ARG A 349 10.27 18.46 2.03
CA ARG A 349 9.26 17.66 1.37
C ARG A 349 10.01 16.90 0.30
N VAL A 350 10.47 15.70 0.63
CA VAL A 350 11.20 14.89 -0.33
C VAL A 350 10.22 14.55 -1.44
N SER A 351 10.44 15.16 -2.59
CA SER A 351 9.50 15.10 -3.70
C SER A 351 9.56 13.71 -4.33
N ILE A 352 8.42 13.01 -4.34
CA ILE A 352 8.27 11.70 -4.99
C ILE A 352 7.82 11.87 -6.45
N ASN A 353 8.47 12.78 -7.17
CA ASN A 353 7.98 13.25 -8.47
C ASN A 353 8.10 12.16 -9.54
N VAL A 354 9.18 11.37 -9.50
CA VAL A 354 9.38 10.29 -10.47
C VAL A 354 8.42 9.14 -10.18
N THR A 355 8.21 8.79 -8.91
CA THR A 355 7.19 7.80 -8.52
C THR A 355 5.82 8.20 -9.06
N LYS A 356 5.41 9.48 -8.89
CA LYS A 356 4.14 9.99 -9.43
C LYS A 356 4.09 9.90 -10.96
N ALA A 357 5.16 10.28 -11.64
CA ALA A 357 5.24 10.24 -13.10
C ALA A 357 5.14 8.79 -13.63
N LEU A 358 5.87 7.85 -13.04
CA LEU A 358 5.80 6.43 -13.42
C LEU A 358 4.40 5.86 -13.20
N VAL A 359 3.75 6.17 -12.06
CA VAL A 359 2.35 5.77 -11.83
C VAL A 359 1.43 6.35 -12.91
N ALA A 360 1.56 7.65 -13.20
CA ALA A 360 0.73 8.31 -14.22
C ALA A 360 0.95 7.70 -15.63
N VAL A 361 2.18 7.40 -16.01
CA VAL A 361 2.51 6.76 -17.29
C VAL A 361 1.88 5.37 -17.39
N ASN A 362 2.01 4.54 -16.35
CA ASN A 362 1.41 3.21 -16.34
C ASN A 362 -0.13 3.26 -16.45
N LEU A 363 -0.77 4.20 -15.76
CA LEU A 363 -2.21 4.42 -15.89
C LEU A 363 -2.59 4.89 -17.29
N ALA A 364 -1.83 5.82 -17.87
CA ALA A 364 -2.07 6.32 -19.22
C ALA A 364 -1.93 5.23 -20.28
N VAL A 365 -0.90 4.38 -20.17
CA VAL A 365 -0.70 3.21 -21.04
C VAL A 365 -1.86 2.25 -20.90
N ALA A 366 -2.28 1.90 -19.67
CA ALA A 366 -3.43 1.02 -19.46
C ALA A 366 -4.73 1.57 -20.06
N VAL A 367 -4.97 2.88 -19.94
CA VAL A 367 -6.11 3.54 -20.59
C VAL A 367 -5.99 3.46 -22.12
N ALA A 368 -4.81 3.72 -22.69
CA ALA A 368 -4.60 3.61 -24.13
C ALA A 368 -4.87 2.19 -24.65
N ILE A 369 -4.35 1.17 -23.97
CA ILE A 369 -4.61 -0.25 -24.29
C ILE A 369 -6.11 -0.55 -24.25
N TYR A 370 -6.81 -0.12 -23.20
CA TYR A 370 -8.25 -0.30 -23.09
C TYR A 370 -9.02 0.39 -24.23
N LEU A 371 -8.65 1.61 -24.59
CA LEU A 371 -9.31 2.36 -25.66
C LEU A 371 -9.11 1.73 -27.05
N VAL A 372 -7.95 1.10 -27.29
CA VAL A 372 -7.62 0.47 -28.57
C VAL A 372 -8.20 -0.94 -28.68
N PHE A 373 -8.07 -1.77 -27.64
CA PHE A 373 -8.41 -3.20 -27.70
C PHE A 373 -9.70 -3.56 -26.96
N GLY A 374 -10.31 -2.62 -26.22
CA GLY A 374 -11.51 -2.85 -25.40
C GLY A 374 -11.26 -3.65 -24.11
N SER A 375 -10.02 -4.07 -23.87
CA SER A 375 -9.60 -4.88 -22.72
C SER A 375 -8.11 -4.67 -22.44
N THR A 376 -7.72 -4.70 -21.16
CA THR A 376 -6.31 -4.77 -20.74
C THR A 376 -5.85 -6.19 -20.43
N SER A 377 -6.75 -7.17 -20.56
CA SER A 377 -6.44 -8.60 -20.42
C SER A 377 -6.29 -9.32 -21.76
N ASP A 378 -6.55 -8.64 -22.88
CA ASP A 378 -6.41 -9.26 -24.21
C ASP A 378 -4.93 -9.52 -24.53
N ILE A 379 -4.56 -10.81 -24.61
CA ILE A 379 -3.17 -11.23 -24.78
C ILE A 379 -2.59 -10.70 -26.09
N GLY A 380 -3.35 -10.75 -27.19
CA GLY A 380 -2.89 -10.27 -28.48
C GLY A 380 -2.63 -8.76 -28.50
N GLY A 381 -3.51 -7.97 -27.88
CA GLY A 381 -3.32 -6.54 -27.69
C GLY A 381 -2.07 -6.22 -26.88
N LEU A 382 -1.79 -6.99 -25.83
CA LEU A 382 -0.55 -6.86 -25.05
C LEU A 382 0.70 -7.22 -25.87
N VAL A 383 0.66 -8.30 -26.65
CA VAL A 383 1.75 -8.72 -27.55
C VAL A 383 2.06 -7.64 -28.58
N LEU A 384 1.04 -7.12 -29.26
CA LEU A 384 1.17 -6.02 -30.23
C LEU A 384 1.69 -4.73 -29.58
N SER A 385 1.40 -4.53 -28.30
CA SER A 385 1.83 -3.33 -27.56
C SER A 385 3.22 -3.46 -26.92
N GLY A 386 3.90 -4.59 -27.11
CA GLY A 386 5.26 -4.79 -26.63
C GLY A 386 5.39 -5.61 -25.35
N ALA A 387 4.50 -6.56 -25.09
CA ALA A 387 4.71 -7.56 -24.04
C ALA A 387 6.02 -8.34 -24.27
N ASN A 388 6.57 -8.88 -23.18
CA ASN A 388 7.79 -9.66 -23.18
C ASN A 388 7.46 -11.07 -23.68
N VAL A 389 7.66 -11.30 -24.99
CA VAL A 389 7.43 -12.59 -25.65
C VAL A 389 8.78 -13.24 -25.89
N LYS A 390 9.01 -14.42 -25.28
CA LYS A 390 10.33 -15.07 -25.30
C LYS A 390 10.86 -15.29 -26.71
N GLY A 391 10.04 -15.84 -27.61
CA GLY A 391 10.43 -16.05 -29.00
C GLY A 391 10.87 -14.76 -29.71
N ALA A 392 10.12 -13.67 -29.55
CA ALA A 392 10.45 -12.39 -30.17
C ALA A 392 11.73 -11.77 -29.58
N VAL A 393 11.92 -11.89 -28.26
CA VAL A 393 13.15 -11.43 -27.59
C VAL A 393 14.37 -12.24 -28.04
N ALA A 394 14.24 -13.56 -28.17
CA ALA A 394 15.29 -14.42 -28.69
C ALA A 394 15.67 -14.07 -30.15
N ASN A 395 14.71 -13.55 -30.93
CA ASN A 395 14.91 -13.04 -32.29
C ASN A 395 15.41 -11.58 -32.36
N GLY A 396 15.80 -10.98 -31.23
CA GLY A 396 16.45 -9.66 -31.21
C GLY A 396 15.54 -8.48 -30.89
N GLU A 397 14.25 -8.69 -30.60
CA GLU A 397 13.33 -7.63 -30.15
C GLU A 397 13.54 -7.26 -28.68
N LEU A 398 14.78 -6.96 -28.30
CA LEU A 398 15.19 -6.63 -26.93
C LEU A 398 14.47 -5.39 -26.36
N TRP A 399 13.89 -4.56 -27.22
CA TRP A 399 13.06 -3.42 -26.81
C TRP A 399 11.83 -3.86 -25.98
N ARG A 400 11.34 -5.10 -26.18
CA ARG A 400 10.23 -5.68 -25.40
C ARG A 400 10.52 -5.81 -23.91
N LEU A 401 11.79 -5.98 -23.54
CA LEU A 401 12.21 -6.03 -22.13
C LEU A 401 11.88 -4.74 -21.40
N CYS A 402 11.94 -3.59 -22.11
CA CYS A 402 11.59 -2.30 -21.53
C CYS A 402 10.09 -2.02 -21.57
N THR A 403 9.43 -2.29 -22.69
CA THR A 403 8.02 -1.90 -22.90
C THR A 403 7.06 -2.73 -22.05
N SER A 404 7.37 -4.01 -21.85
CA SER A 404 6.60 -4.92 -20.99
C SER A 404 6.48 -4.43 -19.55
N MET A 405 7.43 -3.62 -19.06
CA MET A 405 7.38 -3.01 -17.73
C MET A 405 6.19 -2.05 -17.54
N PHE A 406 5.61 -1.54 -18.63
CA PHE A 406 4.53 -0.55 -18.61
C PHE A 406 3.16 -1.12 -18.98
N LEU A 407 3.12 -2.39 -19.41
CA LEU A 407 1.90 -3.12 -19.75
C LEU A 407 1.42 -3.92 -18.55
N HIS A 408 0.11 -4.12 -18.41
CA HIS A 408 -0.47 -4.83 -17.27
C HIS A 408 -1.64 -5.70 -17.71
N VAL A 409 -1.61 -6.98 -17.32
CA VAL A 409 -2.70 -7.94 -17.56
C VAL A 409 -3.86 -7.68 -16.59
N GLY A 410 -4.90 -6.98 -17.07
CA GLY A 410 -6.11 -6.70 -16.30
C GLY A 410 -5.98 -5.61 -15.23
N LEU A 411 -7.13 -5.15 -14.72
CA LEU A 411 -7.21 -4.00 -13.82
C LEU A 411 -6.61 -4.26 -12.44
N LEU A 412 -6.84 -5.44 -11.86
CA LEU A 412 -6.32 -5.76 -10.53
C LEU A 412 -4.78 -5.77 -10.51
N HIS A 413 -4.17 -6.39 -11.53
CA HIS A 413 -2.72 -6.44 -11.64
C HIS A 413 -2.13 -5.03 -11.71
N LEU A 414 -2.75 -4.13 -12.48
CA LEU A 414 -2.38 -2.71 -12.52
C LEU A 414 -2.50 -2.05 -11.13
N ILE A 415 -3.63 -2.20 -10.44
CA ILE A 415 -3.84 -1.59 -9.11
C ILE A 415 -2.79 -2.05 -8.11
N LEU A 416 -2.49 -3.35 -8.07
CA LEU A 416 -1.50 -3.92 -7.16
C LEU A 416 -0.08 -3.40 -7.46
N ASN A 417 0.30 -3.31 -8.73
CA ASN A 417 1.58 -2.72 -9.12
C ASN A 417 1.66 -1.23 -8.78
N MET A 418 0.60 -0.46 -9.06
CA MET A 418 0.60 0.97 -8.76
C MET A 418 0.65 1.23 -7.26
N TYR A 419 -0.04 0.41 -6.46
CA TYR A 419 0.07 0.45 -5.00
C TYR A 419 1.49 0.11 -4.52
N GLY A 420 2.08 -0.98 -5.03
CA GLY A 420 3.45 -1.39 -4.71
C GLY A 420 4.49 -0.33 -5.05
N LEU A 421 4.41 0.22 -6.27
CA LEU A 421 5.26 1.30 -6.76
C LEU A 421 5.09 2.57 -5.92
N TRP A 422 3.86 2.92 -5.53
CA TRP A 422 3.59 4.08 -4.69
C TRP A 422 4.18 3.95 -3.28
N VAL A 423 4.03 2.78 -2.66
CA VAL A 423 4.53 2.51 -1.31
C VAL A 423 6.06 2.45 -1.31
N LEU A 424 6.67 1.67 -2.21
CA LEU A 424 8.12 1.55 -2.28
C LEU A 424 8.78 2.80 -2.86
N GLY A 425 8.16 3.48 -3.82
CA GLY A 425 8.66 4.75 -4.35
C GLY A 425 8.75 5.84 -3.27
N ARG A 426 7.75 5.94 -2.38
CA ARG A 426 7.80 6.82 -1.20
C ARG A 426 8.91 6.49 -0.21
N LEU A 427 9.40 5.25 -0.22
CA LEU A 427 10.50 4.82 0.64
C LEU A 427 11.85 5.06 -0.04
N VAL A 428 11.98 4.65 -1.30
CA VAL A 428 13.26 4.55 -2.02
C VAL A 428 13.61 5.85 -2.74
N GLU A 429 12.66 6.57 -3.34
CA GLU A 429 12.97 7.84 -4.02
C GLU A 429 13.60 8.86 -3.06
N PRO A 430 13.14 9.00 -1.80
CA PRO A 430 13.84 9.82 -0.81
C PRO A 430 15.23 9.32 -0.39
N MET A 431 15.46 8.01 -0.43
CA MET A 431 16.76 7.43 -0.04
C MET A 431 17.84 7.68 -1.10
N TYR A 432 17.48 7.66 -2.38
CA TYR A 432 18.41 7.72 -3.52
C TYR A 432 18.37 9.05 -4.29
N GLY A 433 17.27 9.80 -4.20
CA GLY A 433 16.98 10.96 -5.04
C GLY A 433 16.39 10.58 -6.40
N SER A 434 15.62 11.48 -7.01
CA SER A 434 14.81 11.20 -8.21
C SER A 434 15.60 10.65 -9.41
N VAL A 435 16.79 11.17 -9.72
CA VAL A 435 17.60 10.74 -10.87
C VAL A 435 18.05 9.29 -10.72
N ARG A 436 18.61 8.95 -9.55
CA ARG A 436 19.10 7.60 -9.26
C ARG A 436 17.96 6.61 -9.08
N PHE A 437 16.84 7.06 -8.49
CA PHE A 437 15.63 6.27 -8.38
C PHE A 437 15.08 5.85 -9.76
N PHE A 438 15.03 6.78 -10.72
CA PHE A 438 14.62 6.46 -12.09
C PHE A 438 15.53 5.39 -12.71
N GLY A 439 16.85 5.59 -12.64
CA GLY A 439 17.83 4.63 -13.16
C GLY A 439 17.75 3.26 -12.47
N LEU A 440 17.53 3.25 -11.15
CA LEU A 440 17.35 2.05 -10.36
C LEU A 440 16.09 1.27 -10.76
N TYR A 441 14.95 1.95 -10.90
CA TYR A 441 13.68 1.36 -11.33
C TYR A 441 13.82 0.72 -12.71
N MET A 442 14.39 1.46 -13.67
CA MET A 442 14.56 0.99 -15.04
C MET A 442 15.55 -0.17 -15.12
N ALA A 443 16.73 -0.05 -14.53
CA ALA A 443 17.74 -1.11 -14.58
C ALA A 443 17.26 -2.41 -13.91
N ALA A 444 16.65 -2.32 -12.72
CA ALA A 444 16.16 -3.51 -12.05
C ALA A 444 14.97 -4.16 -12.79
N GLY A 445 14.09 -3.34 -13.38
CA GLY A 445 13.01 -3.83 -14.24
C GLY A 445 13.52 -4.58 -15.47
N LEU A 446 14.53 -4.03 -16.16
CA LEU A 446 15.17 -4.66 -17.32
C LEU A 446 15.85 -5.98 -16.94
N ILE A 447 16.56 -6.02 -15.79
CA ILE A 447 17.17 -7.27 -15.29
C ILE A 447 16.08 -8.30 -14.97
N GLY A 448 14.96 -7.89 -14.37
CA GLY A 448 13.82 -8.77 -14.15
C GLY A 448 13.21 -9.29 -15.46
N ALA A 449 12.93 -8.41 -16.42
CA ALA A 449 12.40 -8.81 -17.72
C ALA A 449 13.36 -9.75 -18.48
N ALA A 450 14.67 -9.51 -18.39
CA ALA A 450 15.68 -10.40 -18.96
C ALA A 450 15.72 -11.76 -18.25
N ALA A 451 15.61 -11.80 -16.92
CA ALA A 451 15.52 -13.06 -16.18
C ALA A 451 14.28 -13.87 -16.60
N SER A 452 13.14 -13.20 -16.77
CA SER A 452 11.91 -13.80 -17.31
C SER A 452 12.11 -14.40 -18.71
N ALA A 453 12.76 -13.64 -19.61
CA ALA A 453 12.95 -14.06 -20.99
C ALA A 453 13.98 -15.18 -21.16
N PHE A 454 15.08 -15.16 -20.39
CA PHE A 454 16.25 -16.00 -20.67
C PHE A 454 16.55 -17.08 -19.60
N ILE A 455 16.03 -16.97 -18.38
CA ILE A 455 16.33 -17.92 -17.30
C ILE A 455 15.14 -18.82 -17.04
N GLY A 456 13.96 -18.25 -16.92
CA GLY A 456 12.71 -18.97 -16.68
C GLY A 456 11.59 -17.96 -16.53
N GLY A 457 10.35 -18.29 -16.84
CA GLY A 457 9.25 -17.31 -16.86
C GLY A 457 8.10 -17.80 -17.73
N PRO A 458 6.92 -17.15 -17.68
CA PRO A 458 5.87 -17.42 -18.63
C PRO A 458 6.31 -17.02 -20.04
N GLU A 459 5.72 -17.65 -21.06
CA GLU A 459 6.10 -17.40 -22.45
C GLU A 459 5.78 -15.97 -22.93
N THR A 460 4.73 -15.37 -22.36
CA THR A 460 4.40 -13.96 -22.48
C THR A 460 4.27 -13.33 -21.10
N SER A 461 4.96 -12.22 -20.85
CA SER A 461 4.94 -11.50 -19.57
C SER A 461 4.73 -9.98 -19.76
N ALA A 462 4.02 -9.36 -18.83
CA ALA A 462 3.77 -7.92 -18.79
C ALA A 462 3.54 -7.46 -17.35
N GLY A 463 4.22 -6.40 -16.92
CA GLY A 463 4.03 -5.79 -15.61
C GLY A 463 5.24 -5.04 -15.08
N ALA A 464 4.99 -4.02 -14.26
CA ALA A 464 6.04 -3.27 -13.56
C ALA A 464 6.69 -4.06 -12.39
N SER A 465 6.18 -5.26 -12.09
CA SER A 465 6.45 -5.96 -10.82
C SER A 465 7.92 -6.31 -10.62
N GLY A 466 8.66 -6.69 -11.67
CA GLY A 466 10.11 -6.90 -11.59
C GLY A 466 10.87 -5.65 -11.12
N ALA A 467 10.51 -4.47 -11.64
CA ALA A 467 11.10 -3.20 -11.19
C ALA A 467 10.72 -2.87 -9.74
N ILE A 468 9.48 -3.15 -9.33
CA ILE A 468 9.01 -2.94 -7.95
C ILE A 468 9.76 -3.85 -6.97
N PHE A 469 9.98 -5.12 -7.32
CA PHE A 469 10.86 -6.01 -6.56
C PHE A 469 12.30 -5.52 -6.55
N GLY A 470 12.76 -4.88 -7.62
CA GLY A 470 14.04 -4.16 -7.63
C GLY A 470 14.12 -3.04 -6.60
N LEU A 471 13.07 -2.22 -6.48
CA LEU A 471 13.00 -1.20 -5.43
C LEU A 471 13.02 -1.84 -4.02
N LEU A 472 12.35 -2.98 -3.85
CA LEU A 472 12.36 -3.75 -2.60
C LEU A 472 13.78 -4.23 -2.26
N GLY A 473 14.48 -4.81 -3.23
CA GLY A 473 15.86 -5.28 -3.08
C GLY A 473 16.83 -4.16 -2.77
N ALA A 474 16.68 -3.02 -3.44
CA ALA A 474 17.50 -1.84 -3.20
C ALA A 474 17.26 -1.21 -1.81
N ALA A 475 16.01 -1.21 -1.33
CA ALA A 475 15.67 -0.75 0.01
C ALA A 475 16.29 -1.66 1.08
N ILE A 476 16.18 -2.99 0.90
CA ILE A 476 16.78 -3.98 1.80
C ILE A 476 18.31 -3.80 1.83
N ALA A 477 18.95 -3.71 0.66
CA ALA A 477 20.39 -3.50 0.55
C ALA A 477 20.83 -2.20 1.25
N GLU A 478 20.14 -1.08 1.03
CA GLU A 478 20.46 0.21 1.67
C GLU A 478 20.39 0.11 3.21
N LEU A 479 19.35 -0.54 3.76
CA LEU A 479 19.18 -0.71 5.20
C LEU A 479 20.20 -1.68 5.83
N MET A 480 20.67 -2.67 5.07
CA MET A 480 21.68 -3.62 5.52
C MET A 480 23.09 -3.03 5.47
N LEU A 481 23.44 -2.34 4.38
CA LEU A 481 24.78 -1.80 4.13
C LEU A 481 25.05 -0.51 4.91
N HIS A 482 24.04 0.35 5.08
CA HIS A 482 24.18 1.66 5.70
C HIS A 482 23.49 1.73 7.07
N ARG A 483 23.84 0.78 7.96
CA ARG A 483 23.21 0.61 9.27
C ARG A 483 23.19 1.88 10.14
N ASP A 484 24.27 2.67 10.07
CA ASP A 484 24.50 3.84 10.93
C ASP A 484 23.77 5.09 10.39
N ALA A 485 23.22 5.03 9.16
CA ALA A 485 22.48 6.12 8.55
C ALA A 485 21.01 6.19 9.02
N PHE A 486 20.51 5.20 9.76
CA PHE A 486 19.12 5.10 10.17
C PHE A 486 19.00 4.75 11.67
N PRO A 487 18.00 5.30 12.40
CA PRO A 487 17.74 4.91 13.77
C PRO A 487 17.51 3.41 13.90
N GLU A 488 18.22 2.76 14.83
CA GLU A 488 18.32 1.30 14.90
C GLU A 488 16.94 0.60 15.03
N SER A 489 16.08 1.12 15.90
CA SER A 489 14.74 0.58 16.16
C SER A 489 13.84 0.68 14.92
N TRP A 490 13.89 1.81 14.21
CA TRP A 490 13.15 2.02 12.96
C TRP A 490 13.68 1.10 11.86
N ARG A 491 15.00 1.03 11.68
CA ARG A 491 15.67 0.23 10.67
C ARG A 491 15.35 -1.25 10.81
N LYS A 492 15.53 -1.82 12.02
CA LYS A 492 15.24 -3.25 12.28
C LYS A 492 13.77 -3.58 12.00
N ARG A 493 12.85 -2.71 12.39
CA ARG A 493 11.41 -2.89 12.13
C ARG A 493 11.10 -2.85 10.64
N LEU A 494 11.59 -1.84 9.93
CA LEU A 494 11.36 -1.71 8.50
C LEU A 494 11.98 -2.88 7.73
N LEU A 495 13.24 -3.23 8.01
CA LEU A 495 13.91 -4.36 7.39
C LEU A 495 13.15 -5.68 7.61
N GLY A 496 12.70 -5.94 8.84
CA GLY A 496 11.87 -7.11 9.15
C GLY A 496 10.57 -7.14 8.34
N ASN A 497 9.90 -6.00 8.18
CA ASN A 497 8.69 -5.89 7.36
C ASN A 497 8.97 -6.13 5.87
N LEU A 498 10.06 -5.57 5.33
CA LEU A 498 10.43 -5.73 3.92
C LEU A 498 10.85 -7.17 3.61
N LEU A 499 11.62 -7.82 4.49
CA LEU A 499 12.00 -9.23 4.36
C LEU A 499 10.77 -10.13 4.42
N PHE A 500 9.85 -9.88 5.35
CA PHE A 500 8.59 -10.60 5.42
C PHE A 500 7.77 -10.42 4.13
N LEU A 501 7.59 -9.17 3.67
CA LEU A 501 6.87 -8.86 2.43
C LEU A 501 7.49 -9.60 1.23
N THR A 502 8.82 -9.63 1.15
CA THR A 502 9.56 -10.35 0.09
C THR A 502 9.24 -11.84 0.14
N ALA A 503 9.43 -12.48 1.31
CA ALA A 503 9.18 -13.90 1.48
C ALA A 503 7.72 -14.29 1.21
N ALA A 504 6.77 -13.44 1.65
CA ALA A 504 5.36 -13.59 1.41
C ALA A 504 5.00 -13.58 -0.08
N ASN A 505 5.45 -12.57 -0.83
CA ASN A 505 5.11 -12.46 -2.25
C ASN A 505 5.78 -13.57 -3.08
N VAL A 506 7.05 -13.88 -2.80
CA VAL A 506 7.74 -15.01 -3.44
C VAL A 506 7.04 -16.32 -3.12
N GLY A 507 6.62 -16.55 -1.87
CA GLY A 507 5.86 -17.74 -1.47
C GLY A 507 4.52 -17.87 -2.21
N ILE A 508 3.76 -16.76 -2.32
CA ILE A 508 2.48 -16.74 -3.04
C ILE A 508 2.66 -17.08 -4.52
N GLY A 509 3.73 -16.59 -5.18
CA GLY A 509 3.94 -16.87 -6.60
C GLY A 509 4.30 -18.34 -6.91
N PHE A 510 4.67 -19.17 -5.93
CA PHE A 510 4.79 -20.61 -6.12
C PHE A 510 3.43 -21.32 -6.14
N ILE A 511 2.39 -20.66 -5.62
CA ILE A 511 1.00 -21.17 -5.59
C ILE A 511 0.22 -20.60 -6.78
N VAL A 512 0.44 -19.33 -7.13
CA VAL A 512 -0.24 -18.63 -8.22
C VAL A 512 0.67 -18.61 -9.45
N THR A 513 0.50 -19.58 -10.35
CA THR A 513 1.37 -19.81 -11.52
C THR A 513 1.37 -18.68 -12.56
N MET A 514 0.40 -17.76 -12.50
CA MET A 514 0.40 -16.54 -13.33
C MET A 514 1.42 -15.48 -12.86
N ILE A 515 2.07 -15.67 -11.70
CA ILE A 515 3.08 -14.75 -11.18
C ILE A 515 4.45 -15.10 -11.78
N ASP A 516 5.05 -14.15 -12.48
CA ASP A 516 6.39 -14.27 -13.06
C ASP A 516 7.49 -14.18 -12.00
N GLN A 517 7.86 -15.34 -11.46
CA GLN A 517 8.82 -15.45 -10.37
C GLN A 517 10.24 -15.07 -10.77
N ALA A 518 10.63 -15.33 -12.00
CA ALA A 518 11.97 -14.97 -12.46
C ALA A 518 12.10 -13.46 -12.63
N ALA A 519 11.06 -12.78 -13.11
CA ALA A 519 11.03 -11.32 -13.11
C ALA A 519 11.15 -10.75 -11.69
N HIS A 520 10.46 -11.34 -10.72
CA HIS A 520 10.50 -10.89 -9.32
C HIS A 520 11.87 -11.10 -8.68
N LEU A 521 12.44 -12.31 -8.80
CA LEU A 521 13.74 -12.63 -8.23
C LEU A 521 14.89 -11.90 -8.97
N GLY A 522 14.85 -11.86 -10.29
CA GLY A 522 15.81 -11.12 -11.11
C GLY A 522 15.77 -9.63 -10.82
N GLY A 523 14.56 -9.07 -10.69
CA GLY A 523 14.36 -7.69 -10.25
C GLY A 523 14.93 -7.44 -8.86
N LEU A 524 14.58 -8.27 -7.86
CA LEU A 524 15.04 -8.16 -6.48
C LEU A 524 16.58 -8.16 -6.38
N VAL A 525 17.23 -9.14 -7.02
CA VAL A 525 18.69 -9.26 -7.03
C VAL A 525 19.33 -8.12 -7.83
N GLY A 526 18.76 -7.77 -8.98
CA GLY A 526 19.22 -6.66 -9.81
C GLY A 526 19.16 -5.32 -9.08
N GLY A 527 18.07 -5.04 -8.38
CA GLY A 527 17.91 -3.83 -7.56
C GLY A 527 18.86 -3.78 -6.38
N ALA A 528 19.05 -4.91 -5.67
CA ALA A 528 20.05 -5.00 -4.60
C ALA A 528 21.49 -4.80 -5.13
N GLY A 529 21.81 -5.30 -6.33
CA GLY A 529 23.09 -5.05 -7.00
C GLY A 529 23.25 -3.58 -7.40
N MET A 530 22.22 -2.98 -8.00
CA MET A 530 22.23 -1.57 -8.39
C MET A 530 22.33 -0.62 -7.19
N ALA A 531 21.86 -1.01 -6.01
CA ALA A 531 22.07 -0.27 -4.77
C ALA A 531 23.57 -0.10 -4.44
N LEU A 532 24.41 -1.10 -4.70
CA LEU A 532 25.86 -1.01 -4.49
C LEU A 532 26.50 0.08 -5.35
N LEU A 533 25.98 0.27 -6.57
CA LEU A 533 26.47 1.25 -7.54
C LEU A 533 25.90 2.65 -7.28
N LEU A 534 24.59 2.74 -7.01
CA LEU A 534 23.84 3.99 -7.01
C LEU A 534 23.63 4.58 -5.61
N SER A 535 23.92 3.86 -4.52
CA SER A 535 23.67 4.38 -3.18
C SER A 535 24.43 5.70 -2.95
N PRO A 536 23.74 6.80 -2.57
CA PRO A 536 24.41 8.07 -2.23
C PRO A 536 25.38 7.96 -1.06
N ARG A 537 25.23 6.90 -0.24
CA ARG A 537 26.02 6.61 0.95
C ARG A 537 27.12 5.57 0.66
N GLY A 538 27.11 4.97 -0.53
CA GLY A 538 28.11 4.03 -1.00
C GLY A 538 29.39 4.72 -1.46
N ARG A 539 30.49 3.96 -1.47
CA ARG A 539 31.82 4.47 -1.90
C ARG A 539 31.82 5.03 -3.32
N ILE A 540 31.04 4.42 -4.23
CA ILE A 540 30.94 4.83 -5.64
C ILE A 540 29.92 5.97 -5.82
N GLY A 541 28.79 5.92 -5.11
CA GLY A 541 27.69 6.87 -5.28
C GLY A 541 27.82 8.18 -4.51
N GLN A 542 28.85 8.35 -3.67
CA GLN A 542 29.12 9.60 -2.97
C GLN A 542 29.85 10.65 -3.84
N GLY A 543 29.69 11.94 -3.50
CA GLY A 543 30.39 13.04 -4.17
C GLY A 543 29.96 13.33 -5.62
N ALA A 544 30.79 14.07 -6.36
CA ALA A 544 30.50 14.47 -7.73
C ALA A 544 30.51 13.29 -8.72
N ALA A 545 31.46 12.36 -8.55
CA ALA A 545 31.54 11.14 -9.36
C ALA A 545 30.27 10.29 -9.25
N GLY A 546 29.77 10.08 -8.03
CA GLY A 546 28.52 9.34 -7.83
C GLY A 546 27.28 10.06 -8.37
N LYS A 547 27.28 11.40 -8.47
CA LYS A 547 26.21 12.14 -9.16
C LYS A 547 26.28 11.91 -10.66
N LEU A 548 27.49 11.95 -11.25
CA LEU A 548 27.70 11.65 -12.66
C LEU A 548 27.25 10.23 -13.02
N VAL A 549 27.63 9.23 -12.23
CA VAL A 549 27.16 7.84 -12.41
C VAL A 549 25.63 7.77 -12.40
N GLY A 550 24.99 8.45 -11.43
CA GLY A 550 23.53 8.52 -11.36
C GLY A 550 22.90 9.11 -12.63
N TRP A 551 23.46 10.19 -13.16
CA TRP A 551 23.00 10.81 -14.41
C TRP A 551 23.24 9.93 -15.64
N LEU A 552 24.40 9.26 -15.73
CA LEU A 552 24.71 8.35 -16.84
C LEU A 552 23.73 7.16 -16.86
N VAL A 553 23.46 6.56 -15.71
CA VAL A 553 22.48 5.46 -15.62
C VAL A 553 21.07 5.97 -15.96
N ALA A 554 20.69 7.15 -15.52
CA ALA A 554 19.39 7.74 -15.86
C ALA A 554 19.28 8.06 -17.37
N ALA A 555 20.34 8.59 -17.98
CA ALA A 555 20.40 8.89 -19.41
C ALA A 555 20.33 7.60 -20.26
N LEU A 556 21.09 6.56 -19.87
CA LEU A 556 20.99 5.23 -20.49
C LEU A 556 19.57 4.66 -20.35
N SER A 557 18.96 4.81 -19.17
CA SER A 557 17.59 4.36 -18.93
C SER A 557 16.57 5.09 -19.83
N ALA A 558 16.76 6.40 -20.04
CA ALA A 558 15.93 7.17 -20.95
C ALA A 558 16.14 6.76 -22.42
N ALA A 559 17.38 6.45 -22.82
CA ALA A 559 17.68 5.95 -24.16
C ALA A 559 17.05 4.56 -24.41
N VAL A 560 17.10 3.66 -23.43
CA VAL A 560 16.43 2.35 -23.50
C VAL A 560 14.91 2.51 -23.59
N LEU A 561 14.33 3.44 -22.84
CA LEU A 561 12.91 3.76 -22.94
C LEU A 561 12.54 4.28 -24.33
N ALA A 562 13.35 5.18 -24.90
CA ALA A 562 13.16 5.69 -26.26
C ALA A 562 13.28 4.56 -27.30
N TYR A 563 14.24 3.66 -27.15
CA TYR A 563 14.38 2.45 -27.98
C TYR A 563 13.14 1.55 -27.87
N GLY A 564 12.59 1.38 -26.66
CA GLY A 564 11.31 0.73 -26.40
C GLY A 564 10.16 1.31 -27.22
N VAL A 565 9.96 2.64 -27.11
CA VAL A 565 8.89 3.36 -27.82
C VAL A 565 9.06 3.25 -29.34
N LEU A 566 10.29 3.43 -29.83
CA LEU A 566 10.57 3.27 -31.26
C LEU A 566 10.26 1.85 -31.72
N GLY A 567 10.73 0.83 -31.00
CA GLY A 567 10.48 -0.58 -31.30
C GLY A 567 8.99 -0.92 -31.45
N VAL A 568 8.14 -0.48 -30.51
CA VAL A 568 6.68 -0.68 -30.61
C VAL A 568 6.10 0.02 -31.83
N SER A 569 6.57 1.23 -32.15
CA SER A 569 6.02 2.02 -33.26
C SER A 569 6.49 1.57 -34.64
N SER A 570 7.66 0.93 -34.74
CA SER A 570 8.32 0.63 -36.01
C SER A 570 8.35 -0.86 -36.36
N THR A 571 8.05 -1.76 -35.43
CA THR A 571 8.13 -3.21 -35.65
C THR A 571 6.73 -3.78 -35.90
N SER A 572 6.49 -4.28 -37.11
CA SER A 572 5.26 -5.03 -37.38
C SER A 572 5.37 -6.42 -36.78
N PHE A 573 4.36 -6.83 -36.01
CA PHE A 573 4.35 -8.19 -35.45
C PHE A 573 4.27 -9.28 -36.54
N GLU A 574 3.72 -8.95 -37.71
CA GLU A 574 3.74 -9.86 -38.86
C GLU A 574 5.18 -10.09 -39.37
N GLU A 575 6.02 -9.07 -39.37
CA GLU A 575 7.44 -9.20 -39.74
C GLU A 575 8.20 -10.00 -38.69
N THR A 576 7.91 -9.80 -37.40
CA THR A 576 8.40 -10.65 -36.30
C THR A 576 8.09 -12.12 -36.57
N LEU A 577 6.83 -12.41 -36.93
CA LEU A 577 6.37 -13.78 -37.18
C LEU A 577 7.06 -14.43 -38.38
N ARG A 578 7.29 -13.66 -39.45
CA ARG A 578 8.00 -14.13 -40.66
C ARG A 578 9.49 -14.36 -40.43
N ALA A 579 10.09 -13.65 -39.46
CA ALA A 579 11.50 -13.81 -39.11
C ALA A 579 11.78 -15.08 -38.30
N PHE A 580 10.75 -15.74 -37.74
CA PHE A 580 10.96 -17.02 -37.06
C PHE A 580 11.46 -18.09 -38.04
N PRO A 581 12.47 -18.90 -37.63
CA PRO A 581 12.90 -20.02 -38.45
C PRO A 581 11.74 -20.99 -38.66
N THR A 582 11.69 -21.62 -39.83
CA THR A 582 10.70 -22.65 -40.16
C THR A 582 11.29 -24.05 -40.00
N ALA A 583 10.43 -25.03 -39.76
CA ALA A 583 10.76 -26.43 -39.70
C ALA A 583 9.66 -27.25 -40.38
N GLU A 584 10.07 -28.33 -41.04
CA GLU A 584 9.14 -29.29 -41.62
C GLU A 584 8.46 -30.11 -40.51
N ARG A 585 7.13 -30.21 -40.55
CA ARG A 585 6.33 -31.00 -39.62
C ARG A 585 5.25 -31.78 -40.36
N THR A 586 4.99 -33.00 -39.90
CA THR A 586 3.92 -33.85 -40.43
C THR A 586 2.80 -33.97 -39.40
N LEU A 587 1.59 -33.58 -39.78
CA LEU A 587 0.37 -33.63 -38.96
C LEU A 587 -0.78 -34.22 -39.78
N GLY A 588 -1.42 -35.27 -39.29
CA GLY A 588 -2.57 -35.90 -39.96
C GLY A 588 -2.32 -36.32 -41.41
N GLY A 589 -1.10 -36.78 -41.72
CA GLY A 589 -0.68 -37.18 -43.06
C GLY A 589 -0.33 -36.02 -44.02
N LEU A 590 -0.30 -34.77 -43.53
CA LEU A 590 0.16 -33.59 -44.25
C LEU A 590 1.51 -33.15 -43.72
N THR A 591 2.48 -32.96 -44.62
CA THR A 591 3.74 -32.30 -44.29
C THR A 591 3.66 -30.82 -44.69
N MET A 592 4.05 -29.94 -43.78
CA MET A 592 3.98 -28.48 -43.94
C MET A 592 5.25 -27.85 -43.39
N ASP A 593 5.62 -26.69 -43.96
CA ASP A 593 6.68 -25.85 -43.44
C ASP A 593 6.04 -24.89 -42.44
N VAL A 594 6.26 -25.14 -41.15
CA VAL A 594 5.67 -24.38 -40.04
C VAL A 594 6.75 -23.60 -39.30
N PRO A 595 6.41 -22.54 -38.56
CA PRO A 595 7.36 -21.92 -37.63
C PRO A 595 7.93 -22.97 -36.69
N SER A 596 9.24 -22.95 -36.44
CA SER A 596 9.91 -23.95 -35.62
C SER A 596 9.44 -23.94 -34.16
N ALA A 597 8.88 -22.82 -33.72
CA ALA A 597 8.24 -22.64 -32.42
C ALA A 597 6.92 -23.42 -32.29
N TRP A 598 6.33 -23.86 -33.40
CA TRP A 598 5.12 -24.67 -33.36
C TRP A 598 5.45 -26.11 -32.97
N GLU A 599 5.05 -26.47 -31.76
CA GLU A 599 5.33 -27.75 -31.13
C GLU A 599 4.09 -28.65 -31.13
N PRO A 600 4.26 -29.99 -31.25
CA PRO A 600 3.15 -30.92 -31.12
C PRO A 600 2.51 -30.86 -29.73
N SER A 601 1.19 -30.72 -29.67
CA SER A 601 0.41 -30.78 -28.43
C SER A 601 -0.20 -32.16 -28.27
N ALA A 602 0.28 -32.92 -27.27
CA ALA A 602 -0.29 -34.23 -26.94
C ALA A 602 -1.68 -34.11 -26.28
N GLU A 603 -1.93 -33.01 -25.58
CA GLU A 603 -3.19 -32.74 -24.88
C GLU A 603 -4.29 -32.28 -25.83
N LEU A 604 -3.98 -31.30 -26.69
CA LEU A 604 -4.98 -30.67 -27.57
C LEU A 604 -5.06 -31.33 -28.95
N GLY A 605 -4.07 -32.14 -29.33
CA GLY A 605 -3.97 -32.76 -30.65
C GLY A 605 -3.74 -31.74 -31.77
N GLY A 606 -2.49 -31.54 -32.17
CA GLY A 606 -2.15 -30.57 -33.22
C GLY A 606 -0.78 -29.96 -33.02
N LEU A 607 -0.55 -28.80 -33.64
CA LEU A 607 0.60 -27.94 -33.42
C LEU A 607 0.17 -26.69 -32.65
N GLN A 608 0.94 -26.29 -31.65
CA GLN A 608 0.69 -25.09 -30.86
C GLN A 608 1.94 -24.22 -30.80
N ASP A 609 1.79 -22.91 -30.70
CA ASP A 609 2.90 -22.02 -30.34
C ASP A 609 2.87 -21.82 -28.81
N PRO A 610 3.90 -22.21 -28.03
CA PRO A 610 3.92 -21.96 -26.60
C PRO A 610 3.89 -20.46 -26.25
N SER A 611 4.47 -19.63 -27.12
CA SER A 611 4.58 -18.16 -26.96
C SER A 611 3.33 -17.40 -27.35
N LEU A 612 2.48 -17.98 -28.20
CA LEU A 612 1.24 -17.35 -28.66
C LEU A 612 0.10 -18.34 -28.48
N PRO A 613 -0.99 -18.01 -27.75
CA PRO A 613 -2.05 -18.97 -27.46
C PRO A 613 -2.81 -19.31 -28.75
N MET A 614 -2.29 -20.25 -29.52
CA MET A 614 -2.81 -20.69 -30.79
C MET A 614 -2.69 -22.21 -30.94
N LEU A 615 -3.64 -22.79 -31.67
CA LEU A 615 -3.69 -24.20 -32.00
C LEU A 615 -3.93 -24.35 -33.50
N PHE A 616 -3.21 -25.25 -34.14
CA PHE A 616 -3.35 -25.59 -35.54
C PHE A 616 -3.51 -27.10 -35.69
N VAL A 617 -4.66 -27.51 -36.21
CA VAL A 617 -5.01 -28.91 -36.44
C VAL A 617 -5.27 -29.12 -37.93
N ALA A 618 -4.67 -30.15 -38.52
CA ALA A 618 -4.90 -30.51 -39.91
C ALA A 618 -4.81 -32.03 -40.10
N THR A 619 -5.61 -32.55 -41.03
CA THR A 619 -5.64 -33.96 -41.38
C THR A 619 -6.08 -34.20 -42.82
N ARG A 620 -5.84 -35.42 -43.31
CA ARG A 620 -6.34 -35.93 -44.60
C ARG A 620 -7.49 -36.89 -44.38
N LEU A 621 -8.55 -36.72 -45.17
CA LEU A 621 -9.73 -37.56 -45.17
C LEU A 621 -10.00 -38.05 -46.61
N PRO A 622 -10.59 -39.24 -46.79
CA PRO A 622 -11.10 -39.65 -48.09
C PRO A 622 -12.20 -38.69 -48.58
N ALA A 623 -12.21 -38.36 -49.87
CA ALA A 623 -13.15 -37.40 -50.43
C ALA A 623 -14.53 -38.03 -50.71
N GLU A 624 -15.40 -38.03 -49.70
CA GLU A 624 -16.81 -38.41 -49.84
C GLU A 624 -17.72 -37.21 -50.13
N ILE A 625 -17.24 -35.99 -49.84
CA ILE A 625 -18.01 -34.74 -49.95
C ILE A 625 -17.18 -33.61 -50.60
N SER A 626 -17.79 -32.45 -50.86
CA SER A 626 -17.04 -31.27 -51.32
C SER A 626 -16.28 -30.61 -50.16
N ALA A 627 -15.20 -29.88 -50.45
CA ALA A 627 -14.46 -29.11 -49.43
C ALA A 627 -15.38 -28.12 -48.68
N LYS A 628 -16.29 -27.46 -49.41
CA LYS A 628 -17.32 -26.60 -48.82
C LYS A 628 -18.20 -27.35 -47.82
N LYS A 629 -18.68 -28.55 -48.18
CA LYS A 629 -19.52 -29.35 -47.28
C LYS A 629 -18.75 -29.85 -46.06
N ALA A 630 -17.46 -30.14 -46.20
CA ALA A 630 -16.60 -30.50 -45.08
C ALA A 630 -16.47 -29.35 -44.05
N VAL A 631 -16.26 -28.12 -44.55
CA VAL A 631 -16.23 -26.91 -43.70
C VAL A 631 -17.57 -26.70 -42.99
N GLU A 632 -18.69 -26.76 -43.71
CA GLU A 632 -20.04 -26.61 -43.13
C GLU A 632 -20.29 -27.62 -42.00
N THR A 633 -19.98 -28.89 -42.23
CA THR A 633 -20.16 -29.95 -41.22
C THR A 633 -19.30 -29.71 -39.97
N ARG A 634 -18.06 -29.24 -40.12
CA ARG A 634 -17.23 -28.92 -38.94
C ARG A 634 -17.74 -27.69 -38.22
N VAL A 635 -18.14 -26.64 -38.93
CA VAL A 635 -18.70 -25.43 -38.32
C VAL A 635 -19.90 -25.78 -37.44
N GLU A 636 -20.80 -26.63 -37.94
CA GLU A 636 -21.93 -27.14 -37.15
C GLU A 636 -21.46 -27.91 -35.90
N ALA A 637 -20.43 -28.75 -36.03
CA ALA A 637 -19.87 -29.48 -34.89
C ALA A 637 -19.25 -28.55 -33.83
N GLU A 638 -18.54 -27.50 -34.24
CA GLU A 638 -17.95 -26.52 -33.31
C GLU A 638 -19.03 -25.73 -32.55
N LEU A 639 -20.08 -25.30 -33.26
CA LEU A 639 -21.23 -24.61 -32.66
C LEU A 639 -22.02 -25.51 -31.70
N ASN A 640 -22.10 -26.81 -31.99
CA ASN A 640 -22.85 -27.80 -31.21
C ASN A 640 -22.06 -28.45 -30.06
N GLY A 641 -20.86 -27.94 -29.73
CA GLY A 641 -20.12 -28.36 -28.53
C GLY A 641 -18.64 -28.67 -28.73
N GLY A 642 -18.14 -28.75 -29.97
CA GLY A 642 -16.72 -28.99 -30.26
C GLY A 642 -15.79 -27.94 -29.65
N ALA A 643 -16.20 -26.66 -29.66
CA ALA A 643 -15.41 -25.61 -29.03
C ALA A 643 -15.57 -25.58 -27.50
N LYS A 644 -16.70 -26.08 -26.97
CA LYS A 644 -16.89 -26.18 -25.51
C LYS A 644 -15.94 -27.18 -24.87
N SER A 645 -15.58 -28.27 -25.57
CA SER A 645 -14.59 -29.23 -25.05
C SER A 645 -13.17 -28.64 -24.98
N LEU A 646 -12.89 -27.60 -25.78
CA LEU A 646 -11.66 -26.80 -25.70
C LEU A 646 -11.73 -25.66 -24.66
N GLY A 647 -12.82 -25.56 -23.90
CA GLY A 647 -13.00 -24.57 -22.83
C GLY A 647 -13.56 -23.21 -23.28
N PHE A 648 -14.12 -23.10 -24.49
CA PHE A 648 -14.81 -21.89 -24.92
C PHE A 648 -16.24 -21.81 -24.39
N ASP A 649 -16.64 -20.66 -23.83
CA ASP A 649 -17.97 -20.45 -23.27
C ASP A 649 -19.02 -20.18 -24.35
N ARG A 650 -18.63 -19.39 -25.36
CA ARG A 650 -19.52 -18.90 -26.42
C ARG A 650 -18.82 -18.99 -27.77
N VAL A 651 -19.51 -19.54 -28.78
CA VAL A 651 -19.04 -19.59 -30.16
C VAL A 651 -20.15 -19.16 -31.12
N ALA A 652 -19.79 -18.33 -32.09
CA ALA A 652 -20.67 -17.87 -33.15
C ALA A 652 -19.92 -17.75 -34.48
N VAL A 653 -20.63 -17.80 -35.61
CA VAL A 653 -20.04 -17.50 -36.93
C VAL A 653 -19.61 -16.04 -36.96
N ALA A 654 -18.41 -15.76 -37.49
CA ALA A 654 -17.93 -14.40 -37.63
C ALA A 654 -18.68 -13.68 -38.76
N ASP A 655 -19.07 -12.41 -38.53
CA ASP A 655 -19.79 -11.60 -39.53
C ASP A 655 -18.97 -11.33 -40.80
N ALA A 656 -17.64 -11.32 -40.66
CA ALA A 656 -16.69 -11.17 -41.75
C ALA A 656 -15.42 -11.99 -41.49
N ALA A 657 -14.89 -12.57 -42.57
CA ALA A 657 -13.56 -13.19 -42.58
C ALA A 657 -12.50 -12.10 -42.36
N ALA A 658 -11.59 -12.34 -41.41
CA ALA A 658 -10.46 -11.46 -41.15
C ALA A 658 -9.19 -11.92 -41.88
N ILE A 659 -9.17 -13.16 -42.38
CA ILE A 659 -7.98 -13.81 -42.92
C ILE A 659 -8.28 -14.33 -44.33
N GLU A 660 -7.45 -13.92 -45.28
CA GLU A 660 -7.48 -14.45 -46.65
C GLU A 660 -6.55 -15.66 -46.77
N LEU A 661 -7.15 -16.82 -47.06
CA LEU A 661 -6.41 -18.05 -47.37
C LEU A 661 -6.13 -18.16 -48.88
N PRO A 662 -5.16 -19.00 -49.31
CA PRO A 662 -4.89 -19.20 -50.72
C PRO A 662 -6.15 -19.70 -51.45
N ALA A 663 -6.36 -19.29 -52.71
CA ALA A 663 -7.62 -19.47 -53.45
C ALA A 663 -8.13 -20.92 -53.55
N GLN A 664 -7.23 -21.90 -53.41
CA GLN A 664 -7.54 -23.33 -53.39
C GLN A 664 -8.18 -23.83 -52.08
N TRP A 665 -8.16 -23.03 -51.01
CA TRP A 665 -8.74 -23.36 -49.71
C TRP A 665 -10.08 -22.66 -49.53
N VAL A 666 -11.07 -23.40 -49.06
CA VAL A 666 -12.36 -22.87 -48.60
C VAL A 666 -12.29 -22.75 -47.10
N SER A 667 -12.75 -21.62 -46.54
CA SER A 667 -12.80 -21.42 -45.10
C SER A 667 -14.05 -20.72 -44.60
N THR A 668 -14.35 -20.94 -43.33
CA THR A 668 -15.33 -20.20 -42.54
C THR A 668 -14.69 -19.86 -41.19
N GLU A 669 -14.86 -18.62 -40.75
CA GLU A 669 -14.35 -18.17 -39.45
C GLU A 669 -15.45 -18.13 -38.40
N LEU A 670 -15.11 -18.55 -37.18
CA LEU A 670 -15.95 -18.46 -35.99
C LEU A 670 -15.27 -17.53 -34.98
N ILE A 671 -16.06 -16.81 -34.17
CA ILE A 671 -15.60 -16.14 -32.97
C ILE A 671 -15.89 -17.05 -31.78
N ALA A 672 -14.84 -17.47 -31.09
CA ALA A 672 -14.92 -18.21 -29.83
C ALA A 672 -14.48 -17.30 -28.67
N THR A 673 -15.19 -17.31 -27.56
CA THR A 673 -14.92 -16.45 -26.41
C THR A 673 -14.69 -17.29 -25.17
N VAL A 674 -13.62 -16.97 -24.43
CA VAL A 674 -13.37 -17.44 -23.08
C VAL A 674 -13.64 -16.26 -22.14
N ASP A 675 -14.60 -16.41 -21.25
CA ASP A 675 -14.92 -15.42 -20.23
C ASP A 675 -13.91 -15.56 -19.07
N ASP A 676 -13.21 -14.48 -18.72
CA ASP A 676 -12.26 -14.47 -17.61
C ASP A 676 -13.03 -14.21 -16.30
N GLU A 677 -13.39 -15.30 -15.60
CA GLU A 677 -14.10 -15.24 -14.32
C GLU A 677 -13.33 -14.49 -13.21
N GLY A 678 -12.02 -14.22 -13.38
CA GLY A 678 -11.17 -13.62 -12.35
C GLY A 678 -10.94 -12.11 -12.47
N LEU A 679 -10.81 -11.57 -13.69
CA LEU A 679 -10.38 -10.18 -13.91
C LEU A 679 -11.39 -9.31 -14.69
N GLY A 680 -12.57 -9.86 -15.02
CA GLY A 680 -13.67 -9.13 -15.65
C GLY A 680 -13.47 -8.83 -17.14
N GLY A 681 -12.60 -9.58 -17.82
CA GLY A 681 -12.36 -9.51 -19.26
C GLY A 681 -12.94 -10.72 -19.99
N ALA A 682 -12.92 -10.69 -21.31
CA ALA A 682 -13.17 -11.87 -22.14
C ALA A 682 -12.07 -11.94 -23.21
N GLN A 683 -11.40 -13.08 -23.32
CA GLN A 683 -10.44 -13.32 -24.39
C GLN A 683 -11.21 -13.86 -25.60
N ARG A 684 -11.08 -13.16 -26.73
CA ARG A 684 -11.69 -13.60 -27.99
C ARG A 684 -10.65 -14.32 -28.83
N TYR A 685 -11.09 -15.41 -29.43
CA TYR A 685 -10.35 -16.20 -30.39
C TYR A 685 -11.11 -16.24 -31.71
N ARG A 686 -10.38 -16.36 -32.81
CA ARG A 686 -10.92 -16.75 -34.11
C ARG A 686 -10.57 -18.20 -34.34
N ALA A 687 -11.59 -18.99 -34.68
CA ALA A 687 -11.43 -20.36 -35.16
C ALA A 687 -11.64 -20.38 -36.68
N ILE A 688 -10.60 -20.70 -37.43
CA ILE A 688 -10.60 -20.76 -38.89
C ILE A 688 -10.77 -22.21 -39.28
N VAL A 689 -11.96 -22.58 -39.73
CA VAL A 689 -12.24 -23.91 -40.26
C VAL A 689 -11.92 -23.87 -41.76
N PHE A 690 -11.02 -24.73 -42.22
CA PHE A 690 -10.56 -24.71 -43.62
C PHE A 690 -10.54 -26.10 -44.25
N ALA A 691 -10.76 -26.16 -45.56
CA ALA A 691 -10.65 -27.38 -46.33
C ALA A 691 -10.21 -27.12 -47.78
N ARG A 692 -9.48 -28.07 -48.35
CA ARG A 692 -9.12 -28.12 -49.77
C ARG A 692 -9.36 -29.54 -50.30
N LYS A 693 -9.91 -29.65 -51.50
CA LYS A 693 -10.01 -30.93 -52.21
C LYS A 693 -8.78 -31.14 -53.08
N VAL A 694 -8.11 -32.29 -52.93
CA VAL A 694 -6.94 -32.68 -53.73
C VAL A 694 -7.16 -34.11 -54.23
N GLY A 695 -7.44 -34.26 -55.53
CA GLY A 695 -7.78 -35.58 -56.10
C GLY A 695 -9.00 -36.21 -55.41
N ASN A 696 -8.81 -37.40 -54.84
CA ASN A 696 -9.83 -38.14 -54.09
C ASN A 696 -9.68 -37.99 -52.55
N GLU A 697 -9.04 -36.92 -52.11
CA GLU A 697 -8.83 -36.59 -50.70
C GLU A 697 -9.36 -35.19 -50.37
N ILE A 698 -9.73 -34.99 -49.10
CA ILE A 698 -9.98 -33.68 -48.51
C ILE A 698 -8.88 -33.44 -47.47
N TRP A 699 -8.16 -32.34 -47.63
CA TRP A 699 -7.26 -31.83 -46.61
C TRP A 699 -8.06 -30.82 -45.80
N PHE A 700 -8.16 -31.03 -44.50
CA PHE A 700 -9.11 -30.33 -43.65
C PHE A 700 -8.50 -30.03 -42.28
N GLY A 701 -8.86 -28.90 -41.69
CA GLY A 701 -8.33 -28.49 -40.40
C GLY A 701 -9.09 -27.35 -39.75
N VAL A 702 -8.66 -27.03 -38.53
CA VAL A 702 -9.10 -25.88 -37.76
C VAL A 702 -7.90 -25.20 -37.11
N SER A 703 -7.84 -23.88 -37.16
CA SER A 703 -6.86 -23.11 -36.41
C SER A 703 -7.54 -22.13 -35.45
N TYR A 704 -7.16 -22.19 -34.18
CA TYR A 704 -7.59 -21.27 -33.14
C TYR A 704 -6.47 -20.26 -32.86
N LEU A 705 -6.81 -18.98 -32.83
CA LEU A 705 -5.84 -17.92 -32.55
C LEU A 705 -6.51 -16.71 -31.89
N PRO A 706 -5.77 -15.83 -31.19
CA PRO A 706 -6.36 -14.65 -30.58
C PRO A 706 -6.92 -13.72 -31.66
N ALA A 707 -8.16 -13.25 -31.47
CA ALA A 707 -8.85 -12.46 -32.50
C ALA A 707 -8.09 -11.17 -32.87
N THR A 708 -7.36 -10.59 -31.93
CA THR A 708 -6.51 -9.41 -32.12
C THR A 708 -5.21 -9.70 -32.89
N LEU A 709 -4.76 -10.96 -32.93
CA LEU A 709 -3.61 -11.42 -33.72
C LEU A 709 -4.02 -12.08 -35.04
N ALA A 710 -5.31 -12.07 -35.39
CA ALA A 710 -5.83 -12.77 -36.56
C ALA A 710 -5.19 -12.34 -37.87
N VAL A 711 -5.03 -11.04 -38.09
CA VAL A 711 -4.38 -10.52 -39.30
C VAL A 711 -2.89 -10.94 -39.36
N PRO A 712 -2.04 -10.65 -38.36
CA PRO A 712 -0.62 -11.01 -38.44
C PRO A 712 -0.36 -12.52 -38.44
N LEU A 713 -1.15 -13.33 -37.72
CA LEU A 713 -1.03 -14.79 -37.76
C LEU A 713 -1.67 -15.40 -39.01
N GLY A 714 -2.66 -14.72 -39.61
CA GLY A 714 -3.38 -15.19 -40.79
C GLY A 714 -2.48 -15.36 -42.00
N SER A 715 -1.53 -14.44 -42.21
CA SER A 715 -0.54 -14.58 -43.29
C SER A 715 0.42 -15.75 -43.06
N GLN A 716 0.79 -16.01 -41.81
CA GLN A 716 1.60 -17.17 -41.43
C GLN A 716 0.83 -18.49 -41.67
N ILE A 717 -0.44 -18.56 -41.28
CA ILE A 717 -1.32 -19.71 -41.57
C ILE A 717 -1.48 -19.92 -43.07
N SER A 718 -1.67 -18.84 -43.82
CA SER A 718 -1.76 -18.88 -45.29
C SER A 718 -0.50 -19.50 -45.91
N ALA A 719 0.69 -19.09 -45.46
CA ALA A 719 1.97 -19.66 -45.90
C ALA A 719 2.12 -21.15 -45.54
N VAL A 720 1.74 -21.54 -44.30
CA VAL A 720 1.73 -22.94 -43.85
C VAL A 720 0.85 -23.80 -44.77
N LEU A 721 -0.37 -23.34 -45.06
CA LEU A 721 -1.31 -24.06 -45.91
C LEU A 721 -0.88 -24.12 -47.38
N ASP A 722 -0.13 -23.13 -47.87
CA ASP A 722 0.41 -23.14 -49.24
C ASP A 722 1.57 -24.13 -49.39
N SER A 723 2.37 -24.33 -48.33
CA SER A 723 3.46 -25.32 -48.28
C SER A 723 3.00 -26.78 -48.12
N ALA A 724 1.71 -27.01 -47.86
CA ALA A 724 1.17 -28.31 -47.48
C ALA A 724 1.28 -29.33 -48.62
N ARG A 725 1.77 -30.53 -48.29
CA ARG A 725 1.89 -31.68 -49.20
C ARG A 725 1.49 -32.98 -48.51
N ALA A 726 0.89 -33.90 -49.27
CA ALA A 726 0.52 -35.21 -48.76
C ALA A 726 1.76 -36.10 -48.54
N THR A 727 1.82 -36.76 -47.39
CA THR A 727 2.90 -37.68 -47.02
C THR A 727 2.32 -38.95 -46.41
N GLY A 728 2.74 -40.11 -46.92
CA GLY A 728 2.29 -41.42 -46.44
C GLY A 728 0.84 -41.78 -46.81
N PRO A 729 0.36 -42.96 -46.37
CA PRO A 729 -1.03 -43.38 -46.56
C PRO A 729 -2.00 -42.46 -45.80
N LEU A 730 -3.30 -42.54 -46.13
CA LEU A 730 -4.33 -41.83 -45.36
C LEU A 730 -4.25 -42.26 -43.89
N PRO A 731 -4.35 -41.30 -42.94
CA PRO A 731 -4.41 -41.64 -41.52
C PRO A 731 -5.63 -42.52 -41.25
N GLU A 732 -5.49 -43.49 -40.34
CA GLU A 732 -6.63 -44.32 -39.91
C GLU A 732 -7.72 -43.41 -39.31
N PRO A 733 -9.01 -43.72 -39.57
CA PRO A 733 -10.10 -42.92 -39.02
C PRO A 733 -10.03 -42.92 -37.49
N ALA A 734 -9.89 -41.72 -36.92
CA ALA A 734 -9.88 -41.51 -35.48
C ALA A 734 -11.09 -42.20 -34.82
N GLY A 735 -10.82 -43.06 -33.84
CA GLY A 735 -11.85 -43.72 -33.03
C GLY A 735 -12.70 -42.70 -32.25
N PRO A 736 -13.85 -43.10 -31.69
CA PRO A 736 -14.74 -42.20 -30.96
C PRO A 736 -14.11 -41.52 -29.74
N GLU A 737 -12.98 -42.01 -29.23
CA GLU A 737 -12.20 -41.38 -28.15
C GLU A 737 -11.21 -40.30 -28.62
N GLN A 738 -10.93 -40.19 -29.94
CA GLN A 738 -10.05 -39.18 -30.55
C GLN A 738 -10.81 -38.05 -31.27
N LYS A 739 -12.15 -38.11 -31.32
CA LYS A 739 -13.03 -37.07 -31.87
C LYS A 739 -13.50 -36.11 -30.79
#